data_AF-A0A845AE78-F1
#
_entry.id   AF-A0A845AE78-F1
#
_cell.length_a   1.000
_cell.length_b   1.000
_cell.length_c   1.000
_cell.angle_alpha   90.00
_cell.angle_beta   90.00
_cell.angle_gamma   90.00
#
_symmetry.space_group_name_H-M   'P 1'
#
loop_
_entity.id
_entity.type
_entity.pdbx_description
1 polymer ?
#
loop_
_entity_poly.entity_id
_entity_poly.type
_entity_poly.pdbx_seq_one_letter_code
_entity_poly.pdbx_strand_id
1 'polypeptide(L)'
;MVEDTDISGSRSGSKRAIFGLSLTRWERVKHALWAGAIALVMAMVFLFEPLDQTLWLTQSRISPTRVSGNIVFVQAGPNITDPEYPLDRAALAKALDKMRQDGVEKVYLNLVFDQPSSPAVDAQLAKAVSKWGPRLVFVDRLKRSIDGKLTPSKSIQPIAGKQPRVEQGIFPNYLGFAWSAPYNLKVGSNWERTFEASLGDANKNKVGEFPINYSFASASIPSFSLTQFTSSANRNSIQGIAGKTVVIGAQGISGTSELKIPGQPYAPPSLASIFAAETLRMGGMPFIPSVAVVIAFSLLLLVCVAYTSRKRQRQIAYVLCSTVPLATFFIAAVFGWRIELSYTVPVLVFYALFRSRTRWKKRVALIDQETGLPTLRALDAWISNGSETGHVVVAKIHGYENVVKTFGSGDRASYVLKLVDRMRATDTNLQIYFDGHYLAWHTNEEAASALIEHLEGLRAIFAAPVSVAGHTVDVGITFGAADMMGDRHRSLAAATAAAEETSEAHQPIKLAKSSTDHDHFWDLSLRARIDEAMKAGEIYCVYQPKLDIVQNRLIGVEALVRWQDPVKGFISPMHFIMQCEKAGRMEHLTRYVLQSACSAGQLLHFRGTKITMSVNVSATLLCDMRIVGLVRNVLQATGFSPEHLVLEITETARVGDLETADVIIRQLKALGTKISMDDFGVGAANFEALHALPFDEVKIDRRFVADASDNPKARAIVSSILALGRESRIAIVAEGAETDQDLDMLRLIGCTQVQGYAISRPISLTNLLEKYVSGSERQARNMV
;
A
#
# COMPACT_ATOMS: atom_id res chain seq x y z
N MET A 1 27.45 -2.86 3.53
CA MET A 1 26.98 -4.03 2.75
C MET A 1 25.84 -4.65 3.51
N VAL A 2 24.60 -4.36 3.11
CA VAL A 2 23.41 -4.95 3.75
C VAL A 2 22.78 -5.86 2.72
N GLU A 3 22.92 -7.17 2.97
CA GLU A 3 22.36 -8.21 2.12
C GLU A 3 20.84 -8.16 2.12
N ASP A 4 20.33 -8.43 0.92
CA ASP A 4 18.97 -8.29 0.45
C ASP A 4 18.10 -9.44 1.03
N THR A 5 17.71 -9.36 2.31
CA THR A 5 16.79 -10.33 2.94
C THR A 5 15.34 -10.00 2.62
N ASP A 6 14.75 -10.86 1.79
CA ASP A 6 13.39 -10.73 1.25
C ASP A 6 12.43 -11.43 2.23
N ILE A 7 11.51 -10.64 2.80
CA ILE A 7 10.45 -11.04 3.74
C ILE A 7 9.65 -12.22 3.17
N SER A 8 9.91 -13.45 3.65
CA SER A 8 8.96 -14.56 3.52
C SER A 8 9.25 -15.65 4.56
N GLY A 9 8.61 -15.57 5.72
CA GLY A 9 8.76 -16.61 6.74
C GLY A 9 8.01 -16.41 8.05
N SER A 10 6.75 -15.96 8.07
CA SER A 10 5.89 -16.27 9.22
C SER A 10 4.44 -16.53 8.79
N ARG A 11 3.92 -17.69 9.21
CA ARG A 11 2.51 -18.04 9.11
C ARG A 11 1.78 -17.33 10.26
N SER A 12 1.31 -16.11 9.99
CA SER A 12 0.35 -15.43 10.87
C SER A 12 -0.50 -14.47 10.04
N GLY A 13 -1.82 -14.68 10.05
CA GLY A 13 -2.87 -13.71 9.69
C GLY A 13 -2.66 -12.82 8.46
N SER A 14 -2.39 -13.34 7.27
CA SER A 14 -2.33 -12.53 6.05
C SER A 14 -3.70 -11.93 5.72
N LYS A 15 -3.89 -10.61 5.96
CA LYS A 15 -4.95 -9.79 5.36
C LYS A 15 -4.96 -10.04 3.84
N ARG A 16 -5.91 -10.86 3.38
CA ARG A 16 -6.07 -11.22 1.96
C ARG A 16 -6.52 -9.97 1.20
N ALA A 17 -5.72 -9.54 0.24
CA ALA A 17 -6.23 -8.68 -0.82
C ALA A 17 -7.08 -9.52 -1.78
N ILE A 18 -7.91 -8.83 -2.57
CA ILE A 18 -8.80 -9.37 -3.61
C ILE A 18 -8.06 -10.47 -4.41
N PHE A 19 -8.70 -11.64 -4.61
CA PHE A 19 -8.16 -12.85 -5.25
C PHE A 19 -7.16 -13.73 -4.47
N GLY A 20 -7.05 -13.60 -3.14
CA GLY A 20 -6.29 -14.58 -2.32
C GLY A 20 -4.76 -14.49 -2.46
N LEU A 21 -4.26 -13.45 -3.12
CA LEU A 21 -2.84 -13.15 -3.23
C LEU A 21 -2.35 -12.34 -2.01
N SER A 22 -1.12 -12.60 -1.55
CA SER A 22 -0.46 -11.72 -0.57
C SER A 22 -0.30 -10.30 -1.13
N LEU A 23 -0.36 -9.28 -0.27
CA LEU A 23 -0.23 -7.86 -0.66
C LEU A 23 0.98 -7.58 -1.57
N THR A 24 2.13 -8.21 -1.29
CA THR A 24 3.36 -8.07 -2.09
C THR A 24 3.29 -8.74 -3.46
N ARG A 25 2.48 -9.79 -3.63
CA ARG A 25 2.22 -10.42 -4.94
C ARG A 25 1.28 -9.56 -5.76
N TRP A 26 0.23 -9.06 -5.13
CA TRP A 26 -0.74 -8.17 -5.77
C TRP A 26 -0.09 -6.90 -6.32
N GLU A 27 0.85 -6.31 -5.57
CA GLU A 27 1.64 -5.16 -6.03
C GLU A 27 2.41 -5.47 -7.33
N ARG A 28 3.01 -6.67 -7.43
CA ARG A 28 3.74 -7.06 -8.64
C ARG A 28 2.82 -7.32 -9.84
N VAL A 29 1.67 -7.96 -9.60
CA VAL A 29 0.65 -8.21 -10.64
C VAL A 29 0.14 -6.88 -11.20
N LYS A 30 -0.14 -5.89 -10.34
CA LYS A 30 -0.51 -4.54 -10.76
C LYS A 30 0.53 -3.90 -11.68
N HIS A 31 1.81 -3.99 -11.35
CA HIS A 31 2.87 -3.43 -12.20
C HIS A 31 2.96 -4.14 -13.55
N ALA A 32 2.79 -5.46 -13.61
CA ALA A 32 2.80 -6.21 -14.86
C ALA A 32 1.60 -5.82 -15.75
N LEU A 33 0.41 -5.66 -15.16
CA LEU A 33 -0.79 -5.19 -15.87
C LEU A 33 -0.60 -3.79 -16.47
N TRP A 34 -0.12 -2.84 -15.67
CA TRP A 34 0.14 -1.48 -16.16
C TRP A 34 1.22 -1.44 -17.24
N ALA A 35 2.32 -2.20 -17.07
CA ALA A 35 3.37 -2.27 -18.08
C ALA A 35 2.85 -2.85 -19.41
N GLY A 36 2.04 -3.91 -19.36
CA GLY A 36 1.39 -4.50 -20.53
C GLY A 36 0.41 -3.54 -21.21
N ALA A 37 -0.43 -2.83 -20.43
CA ALA A 37 -1.38 -1.86 -20.96
C ALA A 37 -0.69 -0.68 -21.67
N ILE A 38 0.38 -0.13 -21.06
CA ILE A 38 1.17 0.95 -21.67
C ILE A 38 1.80 0.47 -22.99
N ALA A 39 2.43 -0.70 -22.99
CA ALA A 39 3.04 -1.25 -24.20
C ALA A 39 2.01 -1.54 -25.30
N LEU A 40 0.80 -1.95 -24.93
CA LEU A 40 -0.29 -2.19 -25.87
C LEU A 40 -0.74 -0.89 -26.55
N VAL A 41 -0.89 0.20 -25.79
CA VAL A 41 -1.21 1.53 -26.35
C VAL A 41 -0.09 1.98 -27.30
N MET A 42 1.17 1.79 -26.92
CA MET A 42 2.31 2.13 -27.78
C MET A 42 2.30 1.32 -29.08
N ALA A 43 1.91 0.04 -29.03
CA ALA A 43 1.78 -0.82 -30.21
C ALA A 43 0.64 -0.38 -31.13
N MET A 44 -0.50 0.05 -30.59
CA MET A 44 -1.63 0.55 -31.39
C MET A 44 -1.31 1.83 -32.17
N VAL A 45 -0.36 2.63 -31.69
CA VAL A 45 0.06 3.89 -32.35
C VAL A 45 1.34 3.68 -33.19
N PHE A 46 1.79 2.45 -33.38
CA PHE A 46 2.95 2.09 -34.20
C PHE A 46 4.26 2.79 -33.79
N LEU A 47 4.41 3.16 -32.51
CA LEU A 47 5.52 3.99 -32.02
C LEU A 47 6.91 3.37 -32.24
N PHE A 48 7.03 2.04 -32.18
CA PHE A 48 8.27 1.28 -32.36
C PHE A 48 8.32 0.51 -33.70
N GLU A 49 7.45 0.82 -34.65
CA GLU A 49 7.46 0.18 -35.98
C GLU A 49 8.83 0.27 -36.70
N PRO A 50 9.57 1.40 -36.68
CA PRO A 50 10.93 1.45 -37.23
C PRO A 50 11.86 0.39 -36.63
N LEU A 51 11.73 0.14 -35.33
CA LEU A 51 12.55 -0.86 -34.64
C LEU A 51 12.19 -2.26 -35.13
N ASP A 52 10.91 -2.58 -35.29
CA ASP A 52 10.49 -3.86 -35.87
C ASP A 52 10.97 -4.05 -37.32
N GLN A 53 10.96 -2.99 -38.14
CA GLN A 53 11.50 -3.03 -39.50
C GLN A 53 13.01 -3.34 -39.49
N THR A 54 13.78 -2.72 -38.59
CA THR A 54 15.22 -3.01 -38.45
C THR A 54 15.50 -4.42 -37.92
N LEU A 55 14.70 -4.89 -36.96
CA LEU A 55 14.79 -6.25 -36.43
C LEU A 55 14.51 -7.26 -37.55
N TRP A 56 13.45 -7.06 -38.33
CA TRP A 56 13.14 -7.96 -39.44
C TRP A 56 14.21 -7.93 -40.54
N LEU A 57 14.77 -6.77 -40.89
CA LEU A 57 15.89 -6.71 -41.83
C LEU A 57 17.13 -7.47 -41.33
N THR A 58 17.38 -7.42 -40.03
CA THR A 58 18.46 -8.19 -39.40
C THR A 58 18.15 -9.69 -39.48
N GLN A 59 16.92 -10.05 -39.15
CA GLN A 59 16.40 -11.41 -39.18
C GLN A 59 16.49 -12.03 -40.58
N SER A 60 16.13 -11.28 -41.62
CA SER A 60 16.12 -11.76 -43.01
C SER A 60 17.52 -12.06 -43.54
N ARG A 61 18.56 -11.46 -42.94
CA ARG A 61 19.97 -11.70 -43.30
C ARG A 61 20.59 -12.90 -42.60
N ILE A 62 20.01 -13.36 -41.49
CA ILE A 62 20.54 -14.51 -40.74
C ILE A 62 20.37 -15.81 -41.52
N SER A 63 19.27 -15.96 -42.28
CA SER A 63 18.99 -17.16 -43.06
C SER A 63 18.47 -16.80 -44.46
N PRO A 64 19.36 -16.48 -45.41
CA PRO A 64 18.94 -16.12 -46.76
C PRO A 64 18.32 -17.32 -47.48
N THR A 65 17.17 -17.10 -48.10
CA THR A 65 16.46 -18.10 -48.89
C THR A 65 16.75 -17.92 -50.37
N ARG A 66 16.79 -19.02 -51.13
CA ARG A 66 16.89 -18.96 -52.60
C ARG A 66 15.49 -18.80 -53.19
N VAL A 67 15.37 -18.00 -54.24
CA VAL A 67 14.13 -17.88 -55.02
C VAL A 67 13.85 -19.15 -55.83
N SER A 68 12.62 -19.34 -56.30
CA SER A 68 12.24 -20.53 -57.09
C SER A 68 12.99 -20.67 -58.41
N GLY A 69 13.53 -19.58 -58.94
CA GLY A 69 14.20 -19.52 -60.24
C GLY A 69 13.22 -19.61 -61.42
N ASN A 70 11.91 -19.47 -61.20
CA ASN A 70 10.88 -19.48 -62.25
C ASN A 70 10.63 -18.09 -62.86
N ILE A 71 11.00 -17.04 -62.14
CA ILE A 71 10.92 -15.66 -62.59
C ILE A 71 12.33 -15.21 -63.00
N VAL A 72 12.46 -14.69 -64.21
CA VAL A 72 13.69 -14.15 -64.78
C VAL A 72 13.54 -12.64 -64.94
N PHE A 73 14.52 -11.88 -64.47
CA PHE A 73 14.52 -10.43 -64.60
C PHE A 73 15.35 -9.99 -65.81
N VAL A 74 14.77 -9.21 -66.72
CA VAL A 74 15.49 -8.62 -67.85
C VAL A 74 15.55 -7.10 -67.66
N GLN A 75 16.77 -6.60 -67.53
CA GLN A 75 17.07 -5.18 -67.32
C GLN A 75 17.05 -4.45 -68.66
N ALA A 76 16.08 -3.56 -68.81
CA ALA A 76 16.03 -2.62 -69.91
C ALA A 76 16.87 -1.37 -69.60
N GLY A 77 17.49 -0.79 -70.63
CA GLY A 77 18.26 0.45 -70.49
C GLY A 77 17.41 1.63 -69.99
N PRO A 78 18.05 2.68 -69.45
CA PRO A 78 17.35 3.80 -68.81
C PRO A 78 16.42 4.57 -69.76
N ASN A 79 16.75 4.61 -71.06
CA ASN A 79 16.03 5.41 -72.06
C ASN A 79 14.93 4.62 -72.80
N ILE A 80 14.68 3.36 -72.41
CA ILE A 80 13.80 2.45 -73.16
C ILE A 80 12.37 3.00 -73.36
N THR A 81 11.86 3.74 -72.38
CA THR A 81 10.52 4.36 -72.42
C THR A 81 10.53 5.76 -73.01
N ASP A 82 11.69 6.41 -73.09
CA ASP A 82 11.84 7.79 -73.53
C ASP A 82 11.52 7.91 -75.03
N PRO A 83 10.57 8.77 -75.44
CA PRO A 83 10.21 8.94 -76.84
C PRO A 83 11.35 9.47 -77.71
N GLU A 84 12.36 10.14 -77.15
CA GLU A 84 13.52 10.67 -77.89
C GLU A 84 14.51 9.57 -78.34
N TYR A 85 14.38 8.35 -77.80
CA TYR A 85 15.28 7.22 -78.10
C TYR A 85 14.52 6.06 -78.78
N PRO A 86 13.99 6.25 -80.00
CA PRO A 86 13.20 5.22 -80.71
C PRO A 86 13.96 3.90 -80.91
N LEU A 87 15.28 3.94 -81.12
CA LEU A 87 16.07 2.73 -81.37
C LEU A 87 16.03 1.72 -80.22
N ASP A 88 15.85 2.19 -78.98
CA ASP A 88 15.73 1.31 -77.81
C ASP A 88 14.39 0.56 -77.84
N ARG A 89 13.29 1.20 -78.27
CA ARG A 89 11.99 0.51 -78.50
C ARG A 89 12.09 -0.54 -79.60
N ALA A 90 12.86 -0.27 -80.66
CA ALA A 90 13.13 -1.26 -81.71
C ALA A 90 13.97 -2.45 -81.19
N ALA A 91 14.92 -2.19 -80.28
CA ALA A 91 15.68 -3.23 -79.60
C ALA A 91 14.77 -4.11 -78.71
N LEU A 92 13.83 -3.51 -77.98
CA LEU A 92 12.81 -4.25 -77.22
C LEU A 92 11.95 -5.13 -78.12
N ALA A 93 11.49 -4.62 -79.26
CA ALA A 93 10.70 -5.40 -80.22
C ALA A 93 11.46 -6.66 -80.70
N LYS A 94 12.75 -6.52 -81.03
CA LYS A 94 13.63 -7.63 -81.41
C LYS A 94 13.84 -8.62 -80.26
N ALA A 95 14.06 -8.12 -79.04
CA ALA A 95 14.23 -8.94 -77.85
C ALA A 95 12.96 -9.76 -77.55
N LEU A 96 11.77 -9.16 -77.65
CA LEU A 96 10.50 -9.85 -77.48
C LEU A 96 10.29 -10.95 -78.52
N ASP A 97 10.64 -10.71 -79.79
CA ASP A 97 10.58 -11.74 -80.83
C ASP A 97 11.54 -12.91 -80.54
N LYS A 98 12.76 -12.62 -80.06
CA LYS A 98 13.76 -13.63 -79.67
C LYS A 98 13.32 -14.44 -78.45
N MET A 99 12.85 -13.80 -77.38
CA MET A 99 12.34 -14.47 -76.18
C MET A 99 11.19 -15.43 -76.50
N ARG A 100 10.32 -15.06 -77.44
CA ARG A 100 9.24 -15.92 -77.93
C ARG A 100 9.78 -17.16 -78.63
N GLN A 101 10.82 -16.99 -79.47
CA GLN A 101 11.51 -18.10 -80.14
C GLN A 101 12.25 -19.00 -79.14
N ASP A 102 12.79 -18.44 -78.07
CA ASP A 102 13.48 -19.16 -77.00
C ASP A 102 12.53 -19.88 -76.02
N GLY A 103 11.22 -19.84 -76.27
CA GLY A 103 10.24 -20.61 -75.51
C GLY A 103 9.88 -20.03 -74.13
N VAL A 104 10.10 -18.74 -73.89
CA VAL A 104 9.67 -18.05 -72.66
C VAL A 104 8.15 -18.19 -72.49
N GLU A 105 7.69 -18.60 -71.30
CA GLU A 105 6.28 -18.91 -71.03
C GLU A 105 5.41 -17.64 -71.04
N LYS A 106 5.82 -16.62 -70.29
CA LYS A 106 5.02 -15.40 -70.07
C LYS A 106 5.94 -14.20 -69.90
N VAL A 107 5.52 -13.03 -70.37
CA VAL A 107 6.27 -11.77 -70.24
C VAL A 107 5.42 -10.74 -69.50
N TYR A 108 5.97 -10.15 -68.45
CA TYR A 108 5.45 -8.95 -67.83
C TYR A 108 6.32 -7.77 -68.23
N LEU A 109 5.72 -6.80 -68.92
CA LEU A 109 6.39 -5.60 -69.35
C LEU A 109 6.17 -4.51 -68.30
N ASN A 110 7.12 -4.40 -67.36
CA ASN A 110 7.13 -3.37 -66.32
C ASN A 110 7.80 -2.07 -66.81
N LEU A 111 7.31 -1.59 -67.95
CA LEU A 111 7.73 -0.38 -68.64
C LEU A 111 6.46 0.34 -69.12
N VAL A 112 6.37 1.64 -68.88
CA VAL A 112 5.21 2.45 -69.26
C VAL A 112 5.60 3.34 -70.42
N PHE A 113 5.00 3.11 -71.60
CA PHE A 113 5.18 3.93 -72.80
C PHE A 113 4.00 4.90 -72.92
N ASP A 114 4.02 5.98 -72.14
CA ASP A 114 2.91 6.95 -72.06
C ASP A 114 2.91 7.99 -73.18
N GLN A 115 3.97 8.03 -74.00
CA GLN A 115 4.09 8.92 -75.16
C GLN A 115 4.49 8.19 -76.44
N PRO A 116 3.98 8.62 -77.61
CA PRO A 116 4.42 8.11 -78.91
C PRO A 116 5.87 8.55 -79.19
N SER A 117 6.63 7.69 -79.87
CA SER A 117 7.96 7.98 -80.41
C SER A 117 7.86 8.05 -81.94
N SER A 118 8.71 7.32 -82.68
CA SER A 118 8.57 7.18 -84.13
C SER A 118 7.41 6.24 -84.50
N PRO A 119 6.47 6.65 -85.38
CA PRO A 119 5.35 5.80 -85.81
C PRO A 119 5.77 4.44 -86.37
N ALA A 120 6.88 4.38 -87.11
CA ALA A 120 7.39 3.13 -87.68
C ALA A 120 7.89 2.16 -86.59
N VAL A 121 8.57 2.70 -85.58
CA VAL A 121 9.12 1.91 -84.47
C VAL A 121 8.03 1.48 -83.48
N ASP A 122 7.10 2.37 -83.16
CA ASP A 122 5.97 2.05 -82.29
C ASP A 122 5.09 0.97 -82.96
N ALA A 123 4.88 1.03 -84.28
CA ALA A 123 4.20 -0.02 -85.03
C ALA A 123 4.97 -1.34 -85.03
N GLN A 124 6.32 -1.31 -85.10
CA GLN A 124 7.16 -2.49 -84.98
C GLN A 124 7.04 -3.13 -83.59
N LEU A 125 7.09 -2.33 -82.52
CA LEU A 125 6.92 -2.80 -81.16
C LEU A 125 5.52 -3.36 -80.93
N ALA A 126 4.48 -2.67 -81.39
CA ALA A 126 3.10 -3.13 -81.33
C ALA A 126 2.90 -4.48 -82.04
N LYS A 127 3.56 -4.67 -83.20
CA LYS A 127 3.56 -5.95 -83.94
C LYS A 127 4.29 -7.05 -83.17
N ALA A 128 5.39 -6.76 -82.49
CA ALA A 128 6.06 -7.74 -81.64
C ALA A 128 5.18 -8.12 -80.44
N VAL A 129 4.57 -7.13 -79.78
CA VAL A 129 3.64 -7.31 -78.66
C VAL A 129 2.40 -8.12 -79.05
N SER A 130 1.84 -7.90 -80.25
CA SER A 130 0.65 -8.63 -80.71
C SER A 130 0.88 -10.13 -80.91
N LYS A 131 2.09 -10.54 -81.33
CA LYS A 131 2.46 -11.96 -81.50
C LYS A 131 2.44 -12.78 -80.21
N TRP A 132 2.46 -12.14 -79.04
CA TRP A 132 2.42 -12.83 -77.75
C TRP A 132 1.00 -13.14 -77.25
N GLY A 133 -0.02 -12.49 -77.81
CA GLY A 133 -1.41 -12.64 -77.32
C GLY A 133 -1.52 -12.35 -75.81
N PRO A 134 -2.25 -13.18 -75.04
CA PRO A 134 -2.45 -12.97 -73.59
C PRO A 134 -1.22 -13.29 -72.73
N ARG A 135 -0.14 -13.83 -73.33
CA ARG A 135 1.09 -14.21 -72.62
C ARG A 135 2.01 -13.01 -72.35
N LEU A 136 1.76 -11.86 -72.98
CA LEU A 136 2.42 -10.61 -72.64
C LEU A 136 1.44 -9.71 -71.89
N VAL A 137 1.81 -9.31 -70.68
CA VAL A 137 1.00 -8.51 -69.78
C VAL A 137 1.70 -7.17 -69.54
N PHE A 138 0.98 -6.07 -69.73
CA PHE A 138 1.48 -4.74 -69.38
C PHE A 138 1.30 -4.47 -67.89
N VAL A 139 2.33 -3.89 -67.26
CA VAL A 139 2.23 -3.38 -65.90
C VAL A 139 2.05 -1.88 -65.94
N ASP A 140 0.89 -1.44 -65.45
CA ASP A 140 0.55 -0.03 -65.31
C ASP A 140 1.03 0.48 -63.94
N ARG A 141 1.41 1.76 -63.85
CA ARG A 141 1.85 2.38 -62.59
C ARG A 141 0.82 3.37 -62.11
N LEU A 142 0.50 3.35 -60.83
CA LEU A 142 -0.34 4.37 -60.23
C LEU A 142 0.52 5.57 -59.81
N LYS A 143 0.30 6.73 -60.41
CA LYS A 143 0.88 8.01 -59.98
C LYS A 143 -0.08 8.68 -59.01
N ARG A 144 0.43 9.21 -57.91
CA ARG A 144 -0.37 10.01 -56.98
C ARG A 144 -0.32 11.46 -57.42
N SER A 145 -1.47 12.05 -57.77
CA SER A 145 -1.56 13.49 -58.02
C SER A 145 -1.36 14.28 -56.73
N ILE A 146 -1.08 15.58 -56.86
CA ILE A 146 -0.97 16.51 -55.72
C ILE A 146 -2.24 16.50 -54.87
N ASP A 147 -3.41 16.29 -55.50
CA ASP A 147 -4.71 16.17 -54.83
C ASP A 147 -4.95 14.81 -54.15
N GLY A 148 -3.92 13.96 -54.10
CA GLY A 148 -3.97 12.64 -53.45
C GLY A 148 -4.70 11.55 -54.24
N LYS A 149 -5.28 11.86 -55.40
CA LYS A 149 -5.94 10.89 -56.29
C LYS A 149 -4.90 10.03 -57.02
N LEU A 150 -5.13 8.73 -57.09
CA LEU A 150 -4.32 7.81 -57.87
C LEU A 150 -4.76 7.84 -59.33
N THR A 151 -3.89 8.29 -60.23
CA THR A 151 -4.09 8.24 -61.68
C THR A 151 -3.19 7.19 -62.29
N PRO A 152 -3.72 6.25 -63.08
CA PRO A 152 -2.89 5.23 -63.68
C PRO A 152 -2.10 5.80 -64.87
N SER A 153 -0.78 5.66 -64.81
CA SER A 153 0.17 5.86 -65.89
C SER A 153 0.23 4.59 -66.72
N LYS A 154 -0.27 4.70 -67.95
CA LYS A 154 -0.62 3.59 -68.83
C LYS A 154 0.16 3.67 -70.14
N SER A 155 0.61 2.53 -70.65
CA SER A 155 1.16 2.49 -72.02
C SER A 155 0.07 2.84 -73.04
N ILE A 156 0.43 3.61 -74.06
CA ILE A 156 -0.51 4.10 -75.09
C ILE A 156 -1.13 2.95 -75.89
N GLN A 157 -2.39 3.13 -76.29
CA GLN A 157 -3.17 2.13 -77.02
C GLN A 157 -2.48 1.60 -78.30
N PRO A 158 -1.78 2.43 -79.11
CA PRO A 158 -1.09 1.95 -80.32
C PRO A 158 -0.02 0.89 -80.05
N ILE A 159 0.65 0.93 -78.88
CA ILE A 159 1.67 -0.05 -78.49
C ILE A 159 1.05 -1.22 -77.74
N ALA A 160 0.15 -0.94 -76.79
CA ALA A 160 -0.40 -1.94 -75.89
C ALA A 160 -1.47 -2.84 -76.53
N GLY A 161 -2.22 -2.34 -77.51
CA GLY A 161 -3.24 -3.11 -78.20
C GLY A 161 -4.37 -3.60 -77.27
N LYS A 162 -4.66 -4.91 -77.32
CA LYS A 162 -5.73 -5.59 -76.53
C LYS A 162 -5.15 -6.46 -75.40
N GLN A 163 -3.93 -6.17 -74.97
CA GLN A 163 -3.16 -7.08 -74.14
C GLN A 163 -3.64 -6.98 -72.69
N PRO A 164 -3.56 -8.06 -71.91
CA PRO A 164 -3.89 -8.00 -70.50
C PRO A 164 -3.04 -6.97 -69.77
N ARG A 165 -3.64 -6.33 -68.75
CA ARG A 165 -3.01 -5.30 -67.94
C ARG A 165 -3.15 -5.64 -66.48
N VAL A 166 -2.15 -5.27 -65.70
CA VAL A 166 -2.16 -5.35 -64.24
C VAL A 166 -1.57 -4.06 -63.68
N GLU A 167 -2.06 -3.61 -62.54
CA GLU A 167 -1.53 -2.42 -61.88
C GLU A 167 -0.45 -2.83 -60.88
N GLN A 168 0.66 -2.08 -60.82
CA GLN A 168 1.69 -2.26 -59.82
C GLN A 168 1.13 -1.92 -58.43
N GLY A 169 1.19 -2.89 -57.51
CA GLY A 169 0.53 -2.79 -56.20
C GLY A 169 1.42 -2.34 -55.05
N ILE A 170 2.73 -2.20 -55.26
CA ILE A 170 3.65 -1.85 -54.18
C ILE A 170 3.65 -0.34 -53.91
N PHE A 171 3.35 0.03 -52.68
CA PHE A 171 3.45 1.41 -52.19
C PHE A 171 4.55 1.52 -51.12
N PRO A 172 5.43 2.52 -51.20
CA PRO A 172 6.40 2.78 -50.15
C PRO A 172 5.71 3.31 -48.89
N ASN A 173 6.23 2.93 -47.72
CA ASN A 173 5.87 3.56 -46.45
C ASN A 173 6.46 4.98 -46.37
N TYR A 174 6.23 5.68 -45.26
CA TYR A 174 6.72 7.06 -45.05
C TYR A 174 8.27 7.20 -45.09
N LEU A 175 9.02 6.10 -44.99
CA LEU A 175 10.48 6.08 -45.15
C LEU A 175 10.94 5.75 -46.58
N GLY A 176 10.01 5.52 -47.49
CA GLY A 176 10.27 5.15 -48.88
C GLY A 176 10.42 3.64 -49.12
N PHE A 177 10.17 2.78 -48.13
CA PHE A 177 10.38 1.34 -48.24
C PHE A 177 9.10 0.55 -48.47
N ALA A 178 9.14 -0.45 -49.33
CA ALA A 178 8.05 -1.43 -49.47
C ALA A 178 8.20 -2.56 -48.44
N TRP A 179 7.19 -2.79 -47.61
CA TRP A 179 7.18 -3.90 -46.63
C TRP A 179 6.05 -4.91 -46.90
N SER A 180 5.01 -4.49 -47.61
CA SER A 180 3.84 -5.28 -47.99
C SER A 180 3.41 -4.97 -49.42
N ALA A 181 2.60 -5.86 -49.99
CA ALA A 181 1.90 -5.65 -51.24
C ALA A 181 0.43 -6.11 -51.12
N PRO A 182 -0.54 -5.43 -51.74
CA PRO A 182 -1.92 -5.86 -51.78
C PRO A 182 -2.11 -7.03 -52.75
N TYR A 183 -3.02 -7.96 -52.40
CA TYR A 183 -3.46 -9.02 -53.32
C TYR A 183 -4.24 -8.46 -54.51
N ASN A 184 -5.10 -7.48 -54.25
CA ASN A 184 -5.97 -6.85 -55.24
C ASN A 184 -6.02 -5.34 -54.97
N LEU A 185 -6.19 -4.55 -56.04
CA LEU A 185 -6.43 -3.12 -55.97
C LEU A 185 -7.77 -2.77 -56.59
N LYS A 186 -8.43 -1.75 -56.02
CA LYS A 186 -9.67 -1.22 -56.57
C LYS A 186 -9.34 -0.20 -57.66
N VAL A 187 -9.61 -0.57 -58.91
CA VAL A 187 -9.39 0.27 -60.09
C VAL A 187 -10.76 0.62 -60.68
N GLY A 188 -11.21 1.86 -60.46
CA GLY A 188 -12.59 2.25 -60.75
C GLY A 188 -13.59 1.49 -59.87
N SER A 189 -14.49 0.72 -60.49
CA SER A 189 -15.53 -0.05 -59.78
C SER A 189 -15.13 -1.51 -59.51
N ASN A 190 -14.04 -2.01 -60.11
CA ASN A 190 -13.66 -3.42 -60.06
C ASN A 190 -12.39 -3.63 -59.22
N TRP A 191 -12.31 -4.80 -58.57
CA TRP A 191 -11.10 -5.28 -57.92
C TRP A 191 -10.28 -6.09 -58.92
N GLU A 192 -9.06 -5.65 -59.18
CA GLU A 192 -8.14 -6.31 -60.09
C GLU A 192 -6.91 -6.82 -59.33
N ARG A 193 -6.35 -7.95 -59.78
CA ARG A 193 -5.11 -8.49 -59.21
C ARG A 193 -3.98 -7.51 -59.46
N THR A 194 -3.18 -7.28 -58.44
CA THR A 194 -1.94 -6.53 -58.58
C THR A 194 -0.94 -7.29 -59.44
N PHE A 195 0.05 -6.57 -59.97
CA PHE A 195 1.17 -7.15 -60.70
C PHE A 195 1.85 -8.26 -59.89
N GLU A 196 2.12 -8.01 -58.61
CA GLU A 196 2.77 -8.92 -57.68
C GLU A 196 1.95 -10.20 -57.48
N ALA A 197 0.64 -10.05 -57.24
CA ALA A 197 -0.28 -11.18 -57.08
C ALA A 197 -0.48 -11.97 -58.37
N SER A 198 -0.47 -11.29 -59.53
CA SER A 198 -0.56 -11.92 -60.85
C SER A 198 0.71 -12.72 -61.18
N LEU A 199 1.89 -12.16 -60.90
CA LEU A 199 3.20 -12.80 -61.14
C LEU A 199 3.43 -14.01 -60.21
N GLY A 200 2.96 -13.90 -58.96
CA GLY A 200 2.98 -14.97 -57.97
C GLY A 200 1.89 -16.03 -58.11
N ASP A 201 1.03 -15.90 -59.13
CA ASP A 201 -0.16 -16.73 -59.38
C ASP A 201 -1.08 -16.90 -58.15
N ALA A 202 -1.27 -15.82 -57.40
CA ALA A 202 -2.17 -15.82 -56.24
C ALA A 202 -3.64 -15.93 -56.65
N ASN A 203 -4.42 -16.57 -55.77
CA ASN A 203 -5.86 -16.73 -55.90
C ASN A 203 -6.56 -15.35 -55.98
N LYS A 204 -7.43 -15.15 -56.99
CA LYS A 204 -8.22 -13.93 -57.23
C LYS A 204 -9.01 -13.48 -56.01
N ASN A 205 -9.47 -14.41 -55.18
CA ASN A 205 -10.40 -14.13 -54.10
C ASN A 205 -9.71 -13.72 -52.79
N LYS A 206 -8.36 -13.74 -52.72
CA LYS A 206 -7.65 -13.26 -51.53
C LYS A 206 -7.72 -11.73 -51.47
N VAL A 207 -8.09 -11.19 -50.31
CA VAL A 207 -8.24 -9.75 -50.08
C VAL A 207 -7.26 -9.32 -48.98
N GLY A 208 -6.83 -8.06 -49.01
CA GLY A 208 -5.88 -7.48 -48.05
C GLY A 208 -4.46 -7.41 -48.59
N GLU A 209 -3.51 -7.20 -47.69
CA GLU A 209 -2.08 -7.13 -47.98
C GLU A 209 -1.33 -8.36 -47.47
N PHE A 210 -0.19 -8.65 -48.10
CA PHE A 210 0.74 -9.67 -47.65
C PHE A 210 2.15 -9.08 -47.49
N PRO A 211 2.94 -9.55 -46.51
CA PRO A 211 4.32 -9.11 -46.32
C PRO A 211 5.22 -9.63 -47.45
N ILE A 212 6.24 -8.84 -47.82
CA ILE A 212 7.20 -9.21 -48.88
C ILE A 212 8.43 -9.87 -48.25
N ASN A 213 8.73 -11.14 -48.53
CA ASN A 213 9.90 -11.77 -47.94
C ASN A 213 11.22 -11.21 -48.50
N TYR A 214 11.93 -10.40 -47.71
CA TYR A 214 13.26 -9.87 -48.05
C TYR A 214 14.43 -10.74 -47.59
N SER A 215 14.18 -11.99 -47.16
CA SER A 215 15.26 -12.97 -46.95
C SER A 215 15.79 -13.53 -48.26
N PHE A 216 15.12 -13.28 -49.39
CA PHE A 216 15.57 -13.77 -50.68
C PHE A 216 16.93 -13.17 -51.06
N ALA A 217 17.87 -14.03 -51.41
CA ALA A 217 19.13 -13.60 -51.97
C ALA A 217 18.88 -13.00 -53.37
N SER A 218 19.07 -11.68 -53.55
CA SER A 218 18.88 -11.03 -54.85
C SER A 218 19.74 -11.64 -55.95
N ALA A 219 20.96 -12.08 -55.61
CA ALA A 219 21.86 -12.80 -56.52
C ALA A 219 21.32 -14.15 -57.02
N SER A 220 20.28 -14.70 -56.37
CA SER A 220 19.63 -15.94 -56.82
C SER A 220 18.56 -15.72 -57.90
N ILE A 221 18.16 -14.47 -58.16
CA ILE A 221 17.25 -14.15 -59.27
C ILE A 221 18.04 -14.14 -60.58
N PRO A 222 17.71 -15.01 -61.55
CA PRO A 222 18.37 -14.97 -62.85
C PRO A 222 18.10 -13.62 -63.52
N SER A 223 19.15 -12.85 -63.75
CA SER A 223 19.06 -11.50 -64.34
C SER A 223 19.88 -11.37 -65.62
N PHE A 224 19.28 -10.84 -66.68
CA PHE A 224 19.92 -10.60 -67.98
C PHE A 224 19.76 -9.15 -68.42
N SER A 225 20.67 -8.65 -69.24
CA SER A 225 20.50 -7.34 -69.90
C SER A 225 19.69 -7.51 -71.19
N LEU A 226 18.81 -6.56 -71.52
CA LEU A 226 18.00 -6.58 -72.74
C LEU A 226 18.87 -6.68 -74.00
N THR A 227 20.07 -6.10 -73.99
CA THR A 227 21.03 -6.12 -75.13
C THR A 227 21.56 -7.51 -75.46
N GLN A 228 21.54 -8.44 -74.49
CA GLN A 228 21.93 -9.83 -74.73
C GLN A 228 20.98 -10.55 -75.69
N PHE A 229 19.72 -10.11 -75.77
CA PHE A 229 18.71 -10.68 -76.67
C PHE A 229 18.73 -10.06 -78.08
N THR A 230 19.45 -8.96 -78.27
CA THR A 230 19.51 -8.24 -79.56
C THR A 230 20.86 -8.39 -80.27
N SER A 231 21.94 -8.67 -79.54
CA SER A 231 23.27 -8.88 -80.11
C SER A 231 23.48 -10.30 -80.63
N SER A 232 23.94 -10.42 -81.89
CA SER A 232 24.30 -11.70 -82.52
C SER A 232 25.48 -12.40 -81.85
N ALA A 233 26.32 -11.68 -81.12
CA ALA A 233 27.56 -12.19 -80.51
C ALA A 233 27.33 -13.03 -79.23
N ASN A 234 26.12 -12.99 -78.63
CA ASN A 234 25.84 -13.58 -77.32
C ASN A 234 24.83 -14.75 -77.37
N ARG A 235 24.65 -15.41 -78.52
CA ARG A 235 23.63 -16.47 -78.69
C ARG A 235 23.77 -17.66 -77.72
N ASN A 236 24.97 -17.94 -77.22
CA ASN A 236 25.22 -19.06 -76.31
C ASN A 236 25.09 -18.70 -74.81
N SER A 237 24.87 -17.43 -74.45
CA SER A 237 24.90 -16.97 -73.05
C SER A 237 23.55 -16.98 -72.32
N ILE A 238 22.46 -17.39 -72.98
CA ILE A 238 21.10 -17.35 -72.44
C ILE A 238 20.56 -18.78 -72.33
N GLN A 239 21.07 -19.54 -71.36
CA GLN A 239 20.60 -20.89 -71.06
C GLN A 239 19.53 -20.85 -69.95
N GLY A 240 18.51 -21.71 -70.04
CA GLY A 240 17.52 -21.91 -68.98
C GLY A 240 16.35 -20.92 -68.92
N ILE A 241 16.11 -20.12 -69.97
CA ILE A 241 14.99 -19.16 -70.03
C ILE A 241 13.68 -19.77 -70.57
N ALA A 242 13.77 -20.91 -71.26
CA ALA A 242 12.60 -21.62 -71.79
C ALA A 242 11.67 -22.06 -70.65
N GLY A 243 10.36 -21.86 -70.81
CA GLY A 243 9.35 -22.17 -69.81
C GLY A 243 9.34 -21.26 -68.58
N LYS A 244 10.12 -20.17 -68.58
CA LYS A 244 10.18 -19.22 -67.46
C LYS A 244 9.24 -18.03 -67.68
N THR A 245 8.85 -17.38 -66.60
CA THR A 245 8.17 -16.07 -66.64
C THR A 245 9.22 -14.97 -66.62
N VAL A 246 9.20 -14.08 -67.60
CA VAL A 246 10.16 -12.98 -67.73
C VAL A 246 9.50 -11.67 -67.27
N VAL A 247 10.17 -10.92 -66.40
CA VAL A 247 9.83 -9.54 -66.05
C VAL A 247 10.84 -8.62 -66.71
N ILE A 248 10.39 -7.79 -67.66
CA ILE A 248 11.22 -6.76 -68.28
C ILE A 248 10.97 -5.45 -67.54
N GLY A 249 11.99 -4.85 -66.95
CA GLY A 249 11.86 -3.60 -66.21
C GLY A 249 13.06 -2.70 -66.37
N ALA A 250 12.91 -1.43 -65.99
CA ALA A 250 14.00 -0.46 -66.05
C ALA A 250 15.17 -0.87 -65.14
N GLN A 251 16.39 -0.61 -65.61
CA GLN A 251 17.58 -0.68 -64.78
C GLN A 251 17.47 0.33 -63.62
N GLY A 252 17.95 -0.03 -62.43
CA GLY A 252 17.94 0.88 -61.29
C GLY A 252 18.80 2.11 -61.59
N ILE A 253 18.17 3.29 -61.68
CA ILE A 253 18.88 4.56 -61.87
C ILE A 253 19.34 5.07 -60.50
N SER A 254 20.61 5.47 -60.40
CA SER A 254 21.14 6.25 -59.29
C SER A 254 20.38 7.58 -59.19
N GLY A 255 19.48 7.72 -58.19
CA GLY A 255 18.99 9.03 -57.72
C GLY A 255 17.51 9.35 -57.90
N THR A 256 16.69 8.53 -58.58
CA THR A 256 15.28 8.87 -58.88
C THR A 256 14.25 7.76 -58.60
N SER A 257 14.67 6.61 -58.04
CA SER A 257 13.68 5.58 -57.66
C SER A 257 12.93 6.01 -56.39
N GLU A 258 11.63 6.27 -56.53
CA GLU A 258 10.70 6.53 -55.41
C GLU A 258 10.57 5.33 -54.45
N LEU A 259 11.03 4.14 -54.84
CA LEU A 259 10.83 2.89 -54.12
C LEU A 259 12.16 2.29 -53.63
N LYS A 260 12.38 2.30 -52.32
CA LYS A 260 13.53 1.65 -51.68
C LYS A 260 13.20 0.21 -51.30
N ILE A 261 14.18 -0.68 -51.51
CA ILE A 261 14.11 -2.07 -51.07
C ILE A 261 14.91 -2.22 -49.77
N PRO A 262 14.33 -2.83 -48.72
CA PRO A 262 15.04 -3.07 -47.46
C PRO A 262 16.39 -3.77 -47.68
N GLY A 263 17.47 -3.13 -47.23
CA GLY A 263 18.83 -3.63 -47.37
C GLY A 263 19.47 -3.47 -48.75
N GLN A 264 18.72 -3.02 -49.77
CA GLN A 264 19.20 -2.77 -51.14
C GLN A 264 18.61 -1.46 -51.70
N PRO A 265 19.03 -0.29 -51.19
CA PRO A 265 18.38 0.99 -51.50
C PRO A 265 18.47 1.40 -52.97
N TYR A 266 19.42 0.85 -53.73
CA TYR A 266 19.64 1.14 -55.17
C TYR A 266 19.18 0.00 -56.09
N ALA A 267 18.41 -0.96 -55.56
CA ALA A 267 17.94 -2.07 -56.38
C ALA A 267 16.86 -1.62 -57.39
N PRO A 268 16.74 -2.29 -58.55
CA PRO A 268 15.69 -2.01 -59.51
C PRO A 268 14.29 -2.14 -58.89
N PRO A 269 13.32 -1.25 -59.20
CA PRO A 269 11.99 -1.29 -58.61
C PRO A 269 11.26 -2.63 -58.82
N SER A 270 11.46 -3.27 -59.97
CA SER A 270 10.89 -4.58 -60.28
C SER A 270 11.33 -5.67 -59.31
N LEU A 271 12.46 -5.53 -58.61
CA LEU A 271 12.97 -6.54 -57.69
C LEU A 271 12.04 -6.71 -56.47
N ALA A 272 11.45 -5.61 -55.98
CA ALA A 272 10.46 -5.67 -54.90
C ALA A 272 9.23 -6.48 -55.31
N SER A 273 8.75 -6.27 -56.54
CA SER A 273 7.61 -7.01 -57.10
C SER A 273 7.93 -8.48 -57.34
N ILE A 274 9.17 -8.80 -57.77
CA ILE A 274 9.62 -10.19 -57.93
C ILE A 274 9.70 -10.87 -56.56
N PHE A 275 10.25 -10.23 -55.52
CA PHE A 275 10.24 -10.78 -54.17
C PHE A 275 8.83 -10.98 -53.63
N ALA A 276 7.91 -10.05 -53.88
CA ALA A 276 6.51 -10.21 -53.51
C ALA A 276 5.88 -11.43 -54.19
N ALA A 277 6.13 -11.62 -55.49
CA ALA A 277 5.64 -12.78 -56.23
C ALA A 277 6.27 -14.11 -55.77
N GLU A 278 7.57 -14.15 -55.52
CA GLU A 278 8.27 -15.33 -54.96
C GLU A 278 7.74 -15.67 -53.56
N THR A 279 7.42 -14.66 -52.74
CA THR A 279 6.79 -14.86 -51.42
C THR A 279 5.46 -15.60 -51.55
N LEU A 280 4.63 -15.21 -52.52
CA LEU A 280 3.35 -15.86 -52.78
C LEU A 280 3.51 -17.29 -53.29
N ARG A 281 4.49 -17.54 -54.17
CA ARG A 281 4.81 -18.88 -54.70
C ARG A 281 5.28 -19.84 -53.61
N MET A 282 5.87 -19.34 -52.52
CA MET A 282 6.25 -20.14 -51.36
C MET A 282 5.11 -20.40 -50.37
N GLY A 283 3.90 -19.93 -50.67
CA GLY A 283 2.74 -20.05 -49.79
C GLY A 283 2.56 -18.89 -48.80
N GLY A 284 3.37 -17.82 -48.93
CA GLY A 284 3.37 -16.67 -48.03
C GLY A 284 4.39 -16.78 -46.89
N MET A 285 4.43 -15.76 -46.04
CA MET A 285 5.29 -15.71 -44.86
C MET A 285 4.41 -15.63 -43.60
N PRO A 286 4.60 -16.51 -42.61
CA PRO A 286 3.92 -16.38 -41.32
C PRO A 286 4.27 -15.03 -40.67
N PHE A 287 3.25 -14.27 -40.30
CA PHE A 287 3.38 -12.95 -39.69
C PHE A 287 2.62 -12.88 -38.38
N ILE A 288 3.33 -12.51 -37.30
CA ILE A 288 2.75 -12.28 -35.98
C ILE A 288 2.89 -10.78 -35.65
N PRO A 289 1.76 -10.04 -35.60
CA PRO A 289 1.79 -8.61 -35.36
C PRO A 289 2.14 -8.29 -33.90
N SER A 290 2.70 -7.11 -33.68
CA SER A 290 3.14 -6.60 -32.37
C SER A 290 2.08 -6.72 -31.27
N VAL A 291 0.81 -6.42 -31.58
CA VAL A 291 -0.31 -6.51 -30.61
C VAL A 291 -0.43 -7.92 -30.03
N ALA A 292 -0.37 -8.96 -30.88
CA ALA A 292 -0.47 -10.35 -30.42
C ALA A 292 0.73 -10.74 -29.56
N VAL A 293 1.93 -10.29 -29.93
CA VAL A 293 3.18 -10.50 -29.18
C VAL A 293 3.10 -9.86 -27.80
N VAL A 294 2.65 -8.60 -27.71
CA VAL A 294 2.53 -7.87 -26.44
C VAL A 294 1.54 -8.54 -25.50
N ILE A 295 0.40 -9.00 -26.00
CA ILE A 295 -0.61 -9.72 -25.19
C ILE A 295 -0.01 -11.01 -24.65
N ALA A 296 0.57 -11.85 -25.52
CA ALA A 296 1.16 -13.12 -25.12
C ALA A 296 2.29 -12.93 -24.12
N PHE A 297 3.18 -11.96 -24.36
CA PHE A 297 4.31 -11.67 -23.48
C PHE A 297 3.88 -11.07 -22.13
N SER A 298 2.86 -10.20 -22.12
CA SER A 298 2.30 -9.64 -20.89
C SER A 298 1.63 -10.71 -20.04
N LEU A 299 0.93 -11.67 -20.66
CA LEU A 299 0.35 -12.82 -19.98
C LEU A 299 1.43 -13.72 -19.39
N LEU A 300 2.50 -14.00 -20.14
CA LEU A 300 3.66 -14.76 -19.65
C LEU A 300 4.25 -14.09 -18.40
N LEU A 301 4.53 -12.78 -18.47
CA LEU A 301 5.05 -12.02 -17.33
C LEU A 301 4.08 -12.06 -16.14
N LEU A 302 2.77 -11.92 -16.38
CA LEU A 302 1.75 -11.97 -15.35
C LEU A 302 1.71 -13.32 -14.63
N VAL A 303 1.74 -14.42 -15.38
CA VAL A 303 1.82 -15.79 -14.84
C VAL A 303 3.08 -15.96 -14.01
N CYS A 304 4.25 -15.60 -14.56
CA CYS A 304 5.52 -15.68 -13.84
C CYS A 304 5.48 -14.91 -12.51
N VAL A 305 4.87 -13.72 -12.50
CA VAL A 305 4.82 -12.85 -11.32
C VAL A 305 3.77 -13.29 -10.28
N ALA A 306 2.67 -13.89 -10.72
CA ALA A 306 1.59 -14.37 -9.87
C ALA A 306 1.99 -15.66 -9.11
N TYR A 307 2.68 -16.57 -9.79
CA TYR A 307 3.01 -17.90 -9.26
C TYR A 307 4.38 -17.99 -8.58
N THR A 308 5.27 -17.01 -8.76
CA THR A 308 6.56 -16.99 -8.05
C THR A 308 6.44 -16.39 -6.65
N SER A 309 6.71 -17.23 -5.65
CA SER A 309 6.66 -16.85 -4.23
C SER A 309 8.05 -16.62 -3.66
N ARG A 310 9.00 -17.51 -3.93
CA ARG A 310 10.38 -17.46 -3.40
C ARG A 310 11.27 -16.52 -4.22
N LYS A 311 12.22 -15.85 -3.56
CA LYS A 311 13.19 -14.92 -4.19
C LYS A 311 13.92 -15.54 -5.38
N ARG A 312 14.47 -16.75 -5.20
CA ARG A 312 15.23 -17.48 -6.23
C ARG A 312 14.37 -17.83 -7.46
N GLN A 313 13.16 -18.35 -7.23
CA GLN A 313 12.21 -18.66 -8.32
C GLN A 313 11.86 -17.41 -9.14
N ARG A 314 11.69 -16.27 -8.46
CA ARG A 314 11.37 -15.01 -9.10
C ARG A 314 12.54 -14.47 -9.93
N GLN A 315 13.77 -14.57 -9.43
CA GLN A 315 14.96 -14.19 -10.20
C GLN A 315 15.08 -15.02 -11.47
N ILE A 316 14.91 -16.34 -11.37
CA ILE A 316 14.91 -17.26 -12.53
C ILE A 316 13.80 -16.86 -13.52
N ALA A 317 12.59 -16.61 -13.03
CA ALA A 317 11.49 -16.20 -13.89
C ALA A 317 11.76 -14.86 -14.61
N TYR A 318 12.38 -13.89 -13.94
CA TYR A 318 12.76 -12.63 -14.59
C TYR A 318 13.84 -12.80 -15.66
N VAL A 319 14.85 -13.63 -15.39
CA VAL A 319 15.88 -13.97 -16.38
C VAL A 319 15.20 -14.63 -17.59
N LEU A 320 14.38 -15.65 -17.37
CA LEU A 320 13.65 -16.33 -18.44
C LEU A 320 12.77 -15.37 -19.26
N CYS A 321 11.95 -14.54 -18.60
CA CYS A 321 11.13 -13.55 -19.30
C CYS A 321 11.96 -12.55 -20.11
N SER A 322 13.14 -12.14 -19.63
CA SER A 322 14.01 -11.22 -20.36
C SER A 322 14.73 -11.89 -21.55
N THR A 323 14.97 -13.20 -21.49
CA THR A 323 15.65 -13.94 -22.57
C THR A 323 14.70 -14.46 -23.65
N VAL A 324 13.42 -14.66 -23.33
CA VAL A 324 12.41 -15.19 -24.26
C VAL A 324 12.31 -14.37 -25.55
N PRO A 325 12.22 -13.02 -25.55
CA PRO A 325 12.16 -12.24 -26.79
C PRO A 325 13.39 -12.46 -27.68
N LEU A 326 14.58 -12.53 -27.07
CA LEU A 326 15.82 -12.77 -27.80
C LEU A 326 15.86 -14.17 -28.41
N ALA A 327 15.46 -15.20 -27.67
CA ALA A 327 15.36 -16.56 -28.19
C ALA A 327 14.34 -16.66 -29.33
N THR A 328 13.16 -16.04 -29.16
CA THR A 328 12.10 -15.99 -30.18
C THR A 328 12.60 -15.31 -31.45
N PHE A 329 13.40 -14.24 -31.34
CA PHE A 329 14.00 -13.57 -32.50
C PHE A 329 14.84 -14.53 -33.36
N PHE A 330 15.77 -15.29 -32.75
CA PHE A 330 16.61 -16.23 -33.47
C PHE A 330 15.83 -17.43 -34.02
N ILE A 331 14.91 -17.99 -33.22
CA ILE A 331 14.06 -19.11 -33.66
C ILE A 331 13.25 -18.68 -34.88
N ALA A 332 12.58 -17.53 -34.81
CA ALA A 332 11.80 -17.02 -35.93
C ALA A 332 12.68 -16.76 -37.16
N ALA A 333 13.95 -16.35 -36.98
CA ALA A 333 14.88 -16.13 -38.09
C ALA A 333 15.17 -17.42 -38.86
N VAL A 334 15.40 -18.52 -38.13
CA VAL A 334 15.67 -19.84 -38.71
C VAL A 334 14.45 -20.38 -39.45
N PHE A 335 13.24 -20.18 -38.91
CA PHE A 335 12.00 -20.63 -39.53
C PHE A 335 11.42 -19.67 -40.59
N GLY A 336 12.05 -18.52 -40.83
CA GLY A 336 11.56 -17.51 -41.77
C GLY A 336 10.22 -16.90 -41.36
N TRP A 337 9.94 -16.78 -40.06
CA TRP A 337 8.73 -16.15 -39.53
C TRP A 337 8.97 -14.67 -39.25
N ARG A 338 8.03 -13.79 -39.61
CA ARG A 338 8.09 -12.38 -39.25
C ARG A 338 7.36 -12.16 -37.93
N ILE A 339 8.08 -11.75 -36.90
CA ILE A 339 7.53 -11.46 -35.57
C ILE A 339 7.96 -10.06 -35.14
N GLU A 340 7.01 -9.23 -34.73
CA GLU A 340 7.26 -7.87 -34.24
C GLU A 340 7.49 -7.89 -32.72
N LEU A 341 8.78 -7.93 -32.33
CA LEU A 341 9.22 -8.10 -30.94
C LEU A 341 9.54 -6.79 -30.23
N SER A 342 9.58 -5.66 -30.93
CA SER A 342 10.05 -4.37 -30.39
C SER A 342 9.33 -3.97 -29.09
N TYR A 343 8.03 -4.21 -29.01
CA TYR A 343 7.17 -3.81 -27.89
C TYR A 343 7.31 -4.69 -26.64
N THR A 344 8.05 -5.81 -26.71
CA THR A 344 8.42 -6.57 -25.49
C THR A 344 9.38 -5.78 -24.60
N VAL A 345 10.17 -4.87 -25.19
CA VAL A 345 11.12 -4.01 -24.45
C VAL A 345 10.37 -3.01 -23.55
N PRO A 346 9.41 -2.20 -24.02
CA PRO A 346 8.56 -1.39 -23.16
C PRO A 346 7.91 -2.15 -21.99
N VAL A 347 7.38 -3.36 -22.22
CA VAL A 347 6.79 -4.18 -21.13
C VAL A 347 7.81 -4.42 -20.02
N LEU A 348 9.04 -4.84 -20.39
CA LEU A 348 10.11 -5.08 -19.42
C LEU A 348 10.59 -3.79 -18.74
N VAL A 349 10.78 -2.71 -19.49
CA VAL A 349 11.28 -1.42 -18.98
C VAL A 349 10.30 -0.81 -18.00
N PHE A 350 9.02 -0.69 -18.34
CA PHE A 350 8.02 -0.13 -17.43
C PHE A 350 7.82 -1.01 -16.19
N TYR A 351 7.83 -2.33 -16.35
CA TYR A 351 7.79 -3.23 -15.21
C TYR A 351 8.99 -3.01 -14.27
N ALA A 352 10.21 -2.94 -14.83
CA ALA A 352 11.43 -2.70 -14.07
C ALA A 352 11.40 -1.33 -13.37
N LEU A 353 10.92 -0.28 -14.03
CA LEU A 353 10.76 1.06 -13.45
C LEU A 353 9.81 1.06 -12.25
N PHE A 354 8.62 0.45 -12.38
CA PHE A 354 7.69 0.34 -11.26
C PHE A 354 8.27 -0.46 -10.09
N ARG A 355 8.97 -1.57 -10.38
CA ARG A 355 9.65 -2.36 -9.35
C ARG A 355 10.77 -1.58 -8.66
N SER A 356 11.56 -0.84 -9.43
CA SER A 356 12.64 0.00 -8.93
C SER A 356 12.09 1.10 -8.02
N ARG A 357 11.06 1.82 -8.47
CA ARG A 357 10.40 2.89 -7.70
C ARG A 357 9.83 2.39 -6.38
N THR A 358 9.12 1.27 -6.36
CA THR A 358 8.62 0.67 -5.10
C THR A 358 9.76 0.31 -4.17
N ARG A 359 10.81 -0.34 -4.68
CA ARG A 359 11.97 -0.75 -3.86
C ARG A 359 12.71 0.46 -3.31
N TRP A 360 12.90 1.49 -4.12
CA TRP A 360 13.49 2.75 -3.70
C TRP A 360 12.66 3.40 -2.59
N LYS A 361 11.34 3.55 -2.77
CA LYS A 361 10.45 4.06 -1.72
C LYS A 361 10.56 3.28 -0.41
N LYS A 362 10.62 1.95 -0.47
CA LYS A 362 10.78 1.10 0.72
C LYS A 362 12.14 1.29 1.39
N ARG A 363 13.23 1.52 0.64
CA ARG A 363 14.56 1.79 1.20
C ARG A 363 14.69 3.18 1.80
N VAL A 364 14.14 4.20 1.16
CA VAL A 364 14.16 5.57 1.67
C VAL A 364 13.34 5.71 2.94
N ALA A 365 12.27 4.93 3.12
CA ALA A 365 11.47 4.93 4.34
C ALA A 365 12.18 4.33 5.59
N LEU A 366 13.38 3.77 5.44
CA LEU A 366 14.15 3.16 6.53
C LEU A 366 15.17 4.12 7.15
N ILE A 367 15.37 5.30 6.57
CA ILE A 367 16.33 6.31 7.04
C ILE A 367 15.59 7.65 7.13
N ASP A 368 15.71 8.32 8.26
CA ASP A 368 15.22 9.67 8.44
C ASP A 368 16.08 10.66 7.65
N GLN A 369 15.44 11.55 6.88
CA GLN A 369 16.17 12.42 5.94
C GLN A 369 16.83 13.62 6.62
N GLU A 370 16.36 14.02 7.81
CA GLU A 370 16.93 15.16 8.53
C GLU A 370 18.14 14.74 9.36
N THR A 371 18.04 13.62 10.08
CA THR A 371 19.09 13.13 11.01
C THR A 371 20.04 12.11 10.40
N GLY A 372 19.64 11.42 9.32
CA GLY A 372 20.39 10.29 8.76
C GLY A 372 20.33 9.01 9.60
N LEU A 373 19.57 9.00 10.69
CA LEU A 373 19.38 7.85 11.56
C LEU A 373 18.41 6.84 10.92
N PRO A 374 18.55 5.53 11.21
CA PRO A 374 17.57 4.54 10.78
C PRO A 374 16.22 4.78 11.50
N THR A 375 15.10 4.51 10.83
CA THR A 375 13.78 4.77 11.43
C THR A 375 13.32 3.63 12.34
N LEU A 376 12.33 3.86 13.21
CA LEU A 376 11.70 2.77 13.99
C LEU A 376 11.18 1.63 13.10
N ARG A 377 10.81 1.93 11.86
CA ARG A 377 10.44 0.93 10.85
C ARG A 377 11.62 0.03 10.43
N ALA A 378 12.84 0.55 10.45
CA ALA A 378 14.05 -0.25 10.25
C ALA A 378 14.35 -1.15 11.46
N LEU A 379 14.09 -0.66 12.68
CA LEU A 379 14.18 -1.47 13.89
C LEU A 379 13.16 -2.60 13.88
N ASP A 380 11.89 -2.31 13.55
CA ASP A 380 10.82 -3.32 13.42
C ASP A 380 11.17 -4.41 12.40
N ALA A 381 11.74 -4.01 11.25
CA ALA A 381 12.19 -4.94 10.23
C ALA A 381 13.40 -5.77 10.67
N TRP A 382 14.32 -5.20 11.46
CA TRP A 382 15.47 -5.91 12.01
C TRP A 382 15.02 -6.91 13.07
N ILE A 383 14.20 -6.47 14.04
CA ILE A 383 13.59 -7.30 15.07
C ILE A 383 12.85 -8.47 14.42
N SER A 384 11.94 -8.20 13.48
CA SER A 384 11.10 -9.24 12.87
C SER A 384 11.87 -10.32 12.10
N ASN A 385 13.10 -10.05 11.67
CA ASN A 385 13.93 -10.98 10.91
C ASN A 385 15.09 -11.57 11.72
N GLY A 386 15.40 -11.03 12.90
CA GLY A 386 16.48 -11.46 13.77
C GLY A 386 16.08 -12.54 14.75
N SER A 387 17.08 -13.21 15.34
CA SER A 387 16.92 -14.18 16.43
C SER A 387 17.41 -13.67 17.78
N GLU A 388 17.83 -12.39 17.86
CA GLU A 388 18.43 -11.77 19.05
C GLU A 388 17.47 -11.72 20.24
N THR A 389 17.95 -12.02 21.44
CA THR A 389 17.18 -11.99 22.70
C THR A 389 17.36 -10.65 23.43
N GLY A 390 16.66 -10.45 24.54
CA GLY A 390 16.71 -9.21 25.33
C GLY A 390 15.50 -8.30 25.12
N HIS A 391 15.70 -6.98 25.25
CA HIS A 391 14.62 -6.00 25.28
C HIS A 391 14.73 -4.97 24.14
N VAL A 392 13.58 -4.52 23.66
CA VAL A 392 13.48 -3.29 22.86
C VAL A 392 13.13 -2.15 23.79
N VAL A 393 13.90 -1.08 23.75
CA VAL A 393 13.65 0.13 24.53
C VAL A 393 13.24 1.25 23.58
N VAL A 394 12.22 2.00 23.98
CA VAL A 394 11.73 3.21 23.33
C VAL A 394 11.79 4.34 24.35
N ALA A 395 12.64 5.32 24.08
CA ALA A 395 12.69 6.58 24.80
C ALA A 395 11.76 7.60 24.17
N LYS A 396 10.95 8.26 25.00
CA LYS A 396 10.05 9.35 24.63
C LYS A 396 10.67 10.68 25.03
N ILE A 397 10.87 11.57 24.05
CA ILE A 397 11.39 12.93 24.27
C ILE A 397 10.21 13.84 24.58
N HIS A 398 10.13 14.36 25.81
CA HIS A 398 9.10 15.31 26.21
C HIS A 398 9.32 16.68 25.56
N GLY A 399 8.22 17.36 25.21
CA GLY A 399 8.27 18.70 24.61
C GLY A 399 8.89 18.77 23.21
N TYR A 400 9.19 17.64 22.56
CA TYR A 400 9.84 17.58 21.25
C TYR A 400 9.17 18.47 20.19
N GLU A 401 7.84 18.43 20.08
CA GLU A 401 7.12 19.25 19.10
C GLU A 401 7.31 20.76 19.32
N ASN A 402 7.42 21.20 20.58
CA ASN A 402 7.64 22.60 20.91
C ASN A 402 9.06 23.03 20.50
N VAL A 403 10.05 22.15 20.70
CA VAL A 403 11.43 22.35 20.28
C VAL A 403 11.53 22.43 18.75
N VAL A 404 10.86 21.53 18.04
CA VAL A 404 10.85 21.48 16.56
C VAL A 404 10.16 22.68 15.92
N LYS A 405 9.11 23.22 16.55
CA LYS A 405 8.42 24.43 16.09
C LYS A 405 9.30 25.68 16.16
N THR A 406 10.22 25.73 17.12
CA THR A 406 11.13 26.87 17.33
C THR A 406 12.35 26.82 16.42
N PHE A 407 12.85 25.63 16.06
CA PHE A 407 14.08 25.46 15.27
C PHE A 407 13.84 25.29 13.76
N GLY A 408 14.80 25.78 12.96
CA GLY A 408 14.89 25.51 11.51
C GLY A 408 15.31 24.07 11.21
N SER A 409 15.15 23.62 9.95
CA SER A 409 15.37 22.21 9.56
C SER A 409 16.76 21.67 9.88
N GLY A 410 17.82 22.48 9.76
CA GLY A 410 19.20 22.07 10.10
C GLY A 410 19.47 21.93 11.61
N ASP A 411 18.78 22.73 12.42
CA ASP A 411 18.97 22.76 13.88
C ASP A 411 18.19 21.63 14.57
N ARG A 412 17.07 21.19 13.97
CA ARG A 412 16.29 20.01 14.43
C ARG A 412 17.14 18.74 14.44
N ALA A 413 17.84 18.49 13.33
CA ALA A 413 18.74 17.34 13.21
C ALA A 413 19.85 17.42 14.26
N SER A 414 20.42 18.62 14.45
CA SER A 414 21.47 18.85 15.45
C SER A 414 21.00 18.61 16.88
N TYR A 415 19.76 18.95 17.22
CA TYR A 415 19.16 18.64 18.52
C TYR A 415 19.10 17.13 18.76
N VAL A 416 18.49 16.39 17.82
CA VAL A 416 18.33 14.93 17.94
C VAL A 416 19.69 14.24 18.00
N LEU A 417 20.65 14.63 17.15
CA LEU A 417 21.98 14.04 17.14
C LEU A 417 22.73 14.24 18.46
N LYS A 418 22.56 15.40 19.13
CA LYS A 418 23.14 15.61 20.47
C LYS A 418 22.50 14.72 21.54
N LEU A 419 21.22 14.38 21.41
CA LEU A 419 20.57 13.39 22.28
C LEU A 419 21.14 12.00 22.04
N VAL A 420 21.35 11.64 20.76
CA VAL A 420 21.98 10.36 20.37
C VAL A 420 23.42 10.26 20.88
N ASP A 421 24.20 11.33 20.79
CA ASP A 421 25.58 11.36 21.28
C ASP A 421 25.65 11.13 22.80
N ARG A 422 24.68 11.65 23.56
CA ARG A 422 24.57 11.38 25.01
C ARG A 422 24.25 9.93 25.31
N MET A 423 23.39 9.28 24.53
CA MET A 423 23.15 7.84 24.68
C MET A 423 24.42 7.05 24.34
N ARG A 424 25.11 7.41 23.26
CA ARG A 424 26.36 6.75 22.83
C ARG A 424 27.54 6.95 23.78
N ALA A 425 27.48 7.95 24.66
CA ALA A 425 28.45 8.11 25.72
C ALA A 425 28.44 6.95 26.73
N THR A 426 27.30 6.26 26.87
CA THR A 426 27.18 5.06 27.71
C THR A 426 27.47 3.76 26.96
N ASP A 427 27.13 3.70 25.67
CA ASP A 427 27.46 2.59 24.76
C ASP A 427 27.78 3.10 23.35
N THR A 428 29.06 3.07 23.01
CA THR A 428 29.57 3.62 21.73
C THR A 428 29.07 2.85 20.51
N ASN A 429 28.69 1.57 20.67
CA ASN A 429 28.21 0.72 19.60
C ASN A 429 26.68 0.69 19.48
N LEU A 430 25.97 1.47 20.31
CA LEU A 430 24.52 1.48 20.34
C LEU A 430 23.93 1.97 19.02
N GLN A 431 23.21 1.09 18.34
CA GLN A 431 22.46 1.43 17.15
C GLN A 431 21.11 2.03 17.55
N ILE A 432 20.98 3.34 17.35
CA ILE A 432 19.80 4.12 17.72
C ILE A 432 18.95 4.37 16.48
N TYR A 433 17.66 4.21 16.66
CA TYR A 433 16.62 4.42 15.66
C TYR A 433 15.75 5.59 16.07
N PHE A 434 15.26 6.37 15.11
CA PHE A 434 14.57 7.62 15.36
C PHE A 434 13.25 7.72 14.57
N ASP A 435 12.20 8.20 15.21
CA ASP A 435 10.92 8.52 14.56
C ASP A 435 10.17 9.58 15.37
N GLY A 436 10.24 10.83 14.91
CA GLY A 436 9.57 11.97 15.57
C GLY A 436 10.11 12.24 16.97
N HIS A 437 9.29 12.03 18.00
CA HIS A 437 9.69 12.22 19.40
C HIS A 437 10.19 10.94 20.08
N TYR A 438 10.40 9.87 19.32
CA TYR A 438 10.92 8.61 19.84
C TYR A 438 12.36 8.34 19.40
N LEU A 439 13.16 7.86 20.34
CA LEU A 439 14.42 7.17 20.09
C LEU A 439 14.27 5.71 20.53
N ALA A 440 14.72 4.76 19.75
CA ALA A 440 14.60 3.34 20.08
C ALA A 440 15.90 2.59 19.83
N TRP A 441 16.15 1.56 20.61
CA TRP A 441 17.30 0.66 20.44
C TRP A 441 17.00 -0.72 21.02
N HIS A 442 17.88 -1.66 20.73
CA HIS A 442 17.86 -3.01 21.29
C HIS A 442 18.97 -3.16 22.32
N THR A 443 18.69 -3.91 23.38
CA THR A 443 19.66 -4.30 24.40
C THR A 443 19.60 -5.80 24.66
N ASN A 444 20.78 -6.41 24.84
CA ASN A 444 20.92 -7.81 25.20
C ASN A 444 20.68 -8.07 26.70
N GLU A 445 20.37 -7.03 27.49
CA GLU A 445 20.08 -7.19 28.91
C GLU A 445 18.78 -7.98 29.09
N GLU A 446 18.88 -9.17 29.70
CA GLU A 446 17.74 -10.06 29.94
C GLU A 446 17.10 -9.78 31.31
N ALA A 447 17.85 -9.24 32.28
CA ALA A 447 17.32 -8.96 33.61
C ALA A 447 16.57 -7.63 33.64
N ALA A 448 15.27 -7.69 33.87
CA ALA A 448 14.39 -6.51 33.98
C ALA A 448 14.87 -5.48 35.02
N SER A 449 15.42 -5.92 36.16
CA SER A 449 15.94 -5.04 37.21
C SER A 449 17.21 -4.29 36.77
N ALA A 450 18.15 -4.99 36.11
CA ALA A 450 19.38 -4.38 35.60
C ALA A 450 19.07 -3.37 34.47
N LEU A 451 18.09 -3.69 33.62
CA LEU A 451 17.59 -2.76 32.60
C LEU A 451 17.03 -1.48 33.23
N ILE A 452 16.21 -1.58 34.28
CA ILE A 452 15.66 -0.40 34.95
C ILE A 452 16.77 0.46 35.54
N GLU A 453 17.74 -0.12 36.26
CA GLU A 453 18.87 0.63 36.83
C GLU A 453 19.70 1.34 35.74
N HIS A 454 19.95 0.68 34.62
CA HIS A 454 20.65 1.28 33.48
C HIS A 454 19.88 2.46 32.88
N LEU A 455 18.55 2.33 32.73
CA LEU A 455 17.68 3.40 32.22
C LEU A 455 17.56 4.57 33.19
N GLU A 456 17.62 4.34 34.50
CA GLU A 456 17.69 5.41 35.50
C GLU A 456 19.00 6.20 35.39
N GLY A 457 20.13 5.51 35.22
CA GLY A 457 21.42 6.14 34.96
C GLY A 457 21.41 6.99 33.69
N LEU A 458 20.84 6.46 32.60
CA LEU A 458 20.64 7.23 31.36
C LEU A 458 19.77 8.47 31.59
N ARG A 459 18.65 8.34 32.32
CA ARG A 459 17.77 9.49 32.62
C ARG A 459 18.51 10.61 33.34
N ALA A 460 19.39 10.28 34.28
CA ALA A 460 20.18 11.27 35.01
C ALA A 460 21.13 12.06 34.09
N ILE A 461 21.68 11.44 33.05
CA ILE A 461 22.52 12.12 32.05
C ILE A 461 21.70 13.13 31.23
N PHE A 462 20.43 12.82 30.96
CA PHE A 462 19.53 13.71 30.21
C PHE A 462 19.03 14.92 31.02
N ALA A 463 19.13 14.89 32.35
CA ALA A 463 18.73 16.02 33.20
C ALA A 463 19.54 17.31 32.94
N ALA A 464 20.74 17.21 32.36
CA ALA A 464 21.51 18.38 31.96
C ALA A 464 20.96 18.98 30.64
N PRO A 465 20.78 20.30 30.52
CA PRO A 465 20.27 20.89 29.28
C PRO A 465 21.23 20.75 28.09
N VAL A 466 20.72 20.78 26.87
CA VAL A 466 21.49 20.73 25.62
C VAL A 466 21.54 22.11 24.98
N SER A 467 22.72 22.54 24.53
CA SER A 467 22.84 23.75 23.71
C SER A 467 22.69 23.43 22.22
N VAL A 468 21.76 24.05 21.49
CA VAL A 468 21.58 23.93 20.03
C VAL A 468 21.41 25.32 19.43
N ALA A 469 22.18 25.64 18.39
CA ALA A 469 22.13 26.94 17.71
C ALA A 469 22.25 28.16 18.67
N GLY A 470 22.99 28.03 19.77
CA GLY A 470 23.16 29.09 20.78
C GLY A 470 22.04 29.18 21.83
N HIS A 471 21.03 28.31 21.75
CA HIS A 471 19.94 28.22 22.75
C HIS A 471 20.13 27.01 23.66
N THR A 472 19.79 27.16 24.93
CA THR A 472 19.82 26.07 25.93
C THR A 472 18.42 25.51 26.09
N VAL A 473 18.28 24.19 25.92
CA VAL A 473 16.99 23.48 25.95
C VAL A 473 17.04 22.38 27.01
N ASP A 474 16.09 22.40 27.93
CA ASP A 474 15.90 21.31 28.90
C ASP A 474 15.36 20.07 28.19
N VAL A 475 15.91 18.90 28.52
CA VAL A 475 15.54 17.65 27.88
C VAL A 475 14.85 16.74 28.87
N GLY A 476 13.57 16.56 28.66
CA GLY A 476 12.79 15.56 29.33
C GLY A 476 12.78 14.23 28.60
N ILE A 477 13.12 13.12 29.29
CA ILE A 477 13.10 11.79 28.68
C ILE A 477 12.54 10.72 29.63
N THR A 478 11.71 9.85 29.07
CA THR A 478 11.13 8.69 29.75
C THR A 478 11.25 7.46 28.86
N PHE A 479 11.12 6.26 29.45
CA PHE A 479 11.43 5.01 28.76
C PHE A 479 10.33 3.97 28.89
N GLY A 480 9.93 3.39 27.76
CA GLY A 480 9.17 2.14 27.69
C GLY A 480 10.06 1.02 27.19
N ALA A 481 9.98 -0.17 27.76
CA ALA A 481 10.70 -1.33 27.24
C ALA A 481 9.81 -2.58 27.17
N ALA A 482 10.09 -3.46 26.22
CA ALA A 482 9.37 -4.73 26.06
C ALA A 482 10.34 -5.87 25.76
N ASP A 483 10.04 -7.03 26.34
CA ASP A 483 10.79 -8.27 26.11
C ASP A 483 10.55 -8.81 24.68
N MET A 484 11.63 -9.23 24.03
CA MET A 484 11.64 -9.84 22.70
C MET A 484 11.42 -11.35 22.71
N MET A 485 11.52 -12.01 23.87
CA MET A 485 11.25 -13.45 24.01
C MET A 485 9.77 -13.79 23.84
N GLY A 486 8.88 -12.82 24.04
CA GLY A 486 7.44 -12.94 23.76
C GLY A 486 7.11 -12.83 22.27
N ASP A 487 6.05 -12.08 21.93
CA ASP A 487 5.72 -11.81 20.52
C ASP A 487 6.67 -10.76 19.93
N ARG A 488 7.78 -11.25 19.35
CA ARG A 488 8.83 -10.42 18.73
C ARG A 488 8.28 -9.41 17.73
N HIS A 489 7.25 -9.76 16.95
CA HIS A 489 6.62 -8.85 15.98
C HIS A 489 5.86 -7.68 16.61
N ARG A 490 5.62 -7.74 17.93
CA ARG A 490 4.91 -6.71 18.70
C ARG A 490 5.76 -6.03 19.75
N SER A 491 6.96 -6.55 20.03
CA SER A 491 7.88 -5.99 21.03
C SER A 491 8.07 -4.48 20.87
N LEU A 492 8.34 -3.98 19.65
CA LEU A 492 8.46 -2.54 19.41
C LEU A 492 7.17 -1.78 19.73
N ALA A 493 6.02 -2.25 19.24
CA ALA A 493 4.73 -1.60 19.50
C ALA A 493 4.37 -1.60 21.00
N ALA A 494 4.69 -2.67 21.72
CA ALA A 494 4.49 -2.80 23.15
C ALA A 494 5.43 -1.85 23.93
N ALA A 495 6.69 -1.73 23.52
CA ALA A 495 7.64 -0.79 24.11
C ALA A 495 7.20 0.67 23.87
N THR A 496 6.73 1.01 22.66
CA THR A 496 6.17 2.33 22.36
C THR A 496 4.93 2.63 23.20
N ALA A 497 4.01 1.67 23.34
CA ALA A 497 2.83 1.84 24.18
C ALA A 497 3.19 2.03 25.65
N ALA A 498 4.19 1.28 26.16
CA ALA A 498 4.69 1.46 27.51
C ALA A 498 5.30 2.86 27.71
N ALA A 499 6.07 3.35 26.72
CA ALA A 499 6.65 4.70 26.74
C ALA A 499 5.57 5.78 26.76
N GLU A 500 4.45 5.58 26.06
CA GLU A 500 3.34 6.54 26.07
C GLU A 500 2.64 6.67 27.43
N GLU A 501 2.63 5.61 28.23
CA GLU A 501 2.05 5.63 29.57
C GLU A 501 3.01 6.19 30.65
N THR A 502 4.24 6.58 30.28
CA THR A 502 5.20 7.18 31.22
C THR A 502 5.04 8.69 31.34
N SER A 503 5.43 9.23 32.48
CA SER A 503 5.59 10.67 32.71
C SER A 503 6.79 10.94 33.60
N GLU A 504 7.34 12.16 33.56
CA GLU A 504 8.49 12.52 34.39
C GLU A 504 8.17 12.47 35.88
N ALA A 505 6.97 12.89 36.26
CA ALA A 505 6.52 12.93 37.65
C ALA A 505 6.07 11.55 38.17
N HIS A 506 5.58 10.67 37.29
CA HIS A 506 5.00 9.39 37.67
C HIS A 506 5.41 8.28 36.70
N GLN A 507 6.10 7.27 37.24
CA GLN A 507 6.58 6.08 36.52
C GLN A 507 7.36 6.42 35.23
N PRO A 508 8.53 7.07 35.34
CA PRO A 508 9.34 7.50 34.19
C PRO A 508 9.96 6.35 33.38
N ILE A 509 9.96 5.13 33.93
CA ILE A 509 10.40 3.91 33.26
C ILE A 509 9.28 2.87 33.40
N LYS A 510 8.85 2.28 32.29
CA LYS A 510 7.79 1.27 32.28
C LYS A 510 8.15 0.07 31.41
N LEU A 511 8.09 -1.10 32.01
CA LEU A 511 8.18 -2.37 31.29
C LEU A 511 6.77 -2.77 30.81
N ALA A 512 6.65 -3.06 29.52
CA ALA A 512 5.47 -3.64 28.93
C ALA A 512 5.24 -5.01 29.56
N LYS A 513 4.08 -5.20 30.20
CA LYS A 513 3.67 -6.52 30.64
C LYS A 513 3.50 -7.40 29.41
N SER A 514 3.90 -8.68 29.49
CA SER A 514 3.55 -9.70 28.51
C SER A 514 2.04 -9.99 28.56
N SER A 515 1.20 -9.00 28.26
CA SER A 515 -0.24 -9.18 28.19
C SER A 515 -0.60 -9.79 26.84
N THR A 516 -1.39 -10.85 26.89
CA THR A 516 -1.93 -11.50 25.70
C THR A 516 -2.83 -10.50 24.96
N ASP A 517 -2.89 -10.54 23.63
CA ASP A 517 -3.74 -9.68 22.77
C ASP A 517 -5.15 -9.40 23.30
N HIS A 518 -5.68 -10.38 24.02
CA HIS A 518 -7.03 -10.36 24.55
C HIS A 518 -7.25 -9.24 25.60
N ASP A 519 -6.23 -8.88 26.39
CA ASP A 519 -6.38 -7.94 27.50
C ASP A 519 -6.36 -6.48 27.02
N HIS A 520 -5.50 -6.14 26.05
CA HIS A 520 -5.44 -4.79 25.49
C HIS A 520 -6.67 -4.45 24.63
N PHE A 521 -7.11 -5.37 23.78
CA PHE A 521 -8.36 -5.20 23.03
C PHE A 521 -9.57 -5.12 23.98
N TRP A 522 -9.53 -5.85 25.08
CA TRP A 522 -10.57 -5.79 26.09
C TRP A 522 -10.61 -4.43 26.79
N ASP A 523 -9.47 -3.86 27.20
CA ASP A 523 -9.43 -2.53 27.82
C ASP A 523 -9.95 -1.43 26.89
N LEU A 524 -9.58 -1.49 25.60
CA LEU A 524 -10.13 -0.62 24.56
C LEU A 524 -11.64 -0.81 24.40
N SER A 525 -12.11 -2.05 24.39
CA SER A 525 -13.54 -2.39 24.35
C SER A 525 -14.27 -1.90 25.59
N LEU A 526 -13.64 -1.95 26.77
CA LEU A 526 -14.23 -1.54 28.03
C LEU A 526 -14.47 -0.03 28.03
N ARG A 527 -13.50 0.76 27.54
CA ARG A 527 -13.64 2.21 27.38
C ARG A 527 -14.81 2.59 26.48
N ALA A 528 -15.00 1.84 25.38
CA ALA A 528 -16.11 2.08 24.46
C ALA A 528 -17.48 1.71 25.06
N ARG A 529 -17.52 0.81 26.05
CA ARG A 529 -18.75 0.26 26.62
C ARG A 529 -19.23 0.93 27.90
N ILE A 530 -18.40 1.72 28.59
CA ILE A 530 -18.77 2.37 29.87
C ILE A 530 -20.13 3.09 29.80
N ASP A 531 -20.34 3.91 28.77
CA ASP A 531 -21.59 4.66 28.61
C ASP A 531 -22.81 3.77 28.33
N GLU A 532 -22.63 2.68 27.59
CA GLU A 532 -23.67 1.69 27.30
C GLU A 532 -23.99 0.85 28.55
N ALA A 533 -22.96 0.41 29.27
CA ALA A 533 -23.07 -0.38 30.49
C ALA A 533 -23.82 0.36 31.60
N MET A 534 -23.60 1.68 31.74
CA MET A 534 -24.40 2.52 32.66
C MET A 534 -25.88 2.58 32.25
N LYS A 535 -26.17 2.71 30.95
CA LYS A 535 -27.56 2.76 30.44
C LYS A 535 -28.26 1.41 30.52
N ALA A 536 -27.53 0.32 30.31
CA ALA A 536 -28.04 -1.04 30.35
C ALA A 536 -28.22 -1.59 31.76
N GLY A 537 -27.82 -0.85 32.81
CA GLY A 537 -27.88 -1.30 34.20
C GLY A 537 -26.84 -2.38 34.55
N GLU A 538 -25.83 -2.57 33.71
CA GLU A 538 -24.70 -3.48 33.97
C GLU A 538 -23.79 -2.92 35.08
N ILE A 539 -23.68 -1.59 35.13
CA ILE A 539 -23.09 -0.85 36.25
C ILE A 539 -24.22 -0.50 37.22
N TYR A 540 -24.06 -0.84 38.49
CA TYR A 540 -25.08 -0.64 39.53
C TYR A 540 -24.44 -0.37 40.89
N CYS A 541 -25.23 0.13 41.85
CA CYS A 541 -24.78 0.38 43.22
C CYS A 541 -25.22 -0.75 44.16
N VAL A 542 -24.29 -1.21 44.99
CA VAL A 542 -24.57 -1.97 46.22
C VAL A 542 -24.29 -1.07 47.42
N TYR A 543 -24.84 -1.41 48.58
CA TYR A 543 -24.85 -0.55 49.76
C TYR A 543 -24.20 -1.26 50.92
N GLN A 544 -23.22 -0.63 51.55
CA GLN A 544 -22.59 -1.15 52.75
C GLN A 544 -23.07 -0.38 53.99
N PRO A 545 -23.68 -1.05 54.97
CA PRO A 545 -24.11 -0.44 56.24
C PRO A 545 -22.97 0.16 57.06
N LYS A 546 -23.21 1.38 57.58
CA LYS A 546 -22.46 2.02 58.67
C LYS A 546 -23.29 1.96 59.94
N LEU A 547 -22.74 1.38 61.01
CA LEU A 547 -23.43 1.25 62.30
C LEU A 547 -22.81 2.17 63.35
N ASP A 548 -23.68 2.69 64.21
CA ASP A 548 -23.27 3.10 65.55
C ASP A 548 -23.16 1.84 66.41
N ILE A 549 -21.94 1.47 66.80
CA ILE A 549 -21.67 0.22 67.52
C ILE A 549 -22.03 0.29 69.02
N VAL A 550 -22.26 1.50 69.55
CA VAL A 550 -22.68 1.73 70.94
C VAL A 550 -24.20 1.67 71.03
N GLN A 551 -24.88 2.34 70.10
CA GLN A 551 -26.35 2.39 70.04
C GLN A 551 -26.94 1.21 69.24
N ASN A 552 -26.07 0.39 68.63
CA ASN A 552 -26.39 -0.74 67.76
C ASN A 552 -27.46 -0.40 66.71
N ARG A 553 -27.31 0.74 66.04
CA ARG A 553 -28.29 1.23 65.04
C ARG A 553 -27.61 1.62 63.74
N LEU A 554 -28.37 1.51 62.65
CA LEU A 554 -27.96 1.99 61.34
C LEU A 554 -27.92 3.52 61.34
N ILE A 555 -26.77 4.09 60.99
CA ILE A 555 -26.57 5.55 60.92
C ILE A 555 -26.37 6.04 59.49
N GLY A 556 -25.86 5.17 58.62
CA GLY A 556 -25.56 5.50 57.25
C GLY A 556 -25.35 4.27 56.39
N VAL A 557 -25.22 4.49 55.09
CA VAL A 557 -24.80 3.49 54.12
C VAL A 557 -23.83 4.11 53.13
N GLU A 558 -22.87 3.34 52.66
CA GLU A 558 -21.99 3.71 51.56
C GLU A 558 -22.44 3.06 50.25
N ALA A 559 -22.63 3.87 49.22
CA ALA A 559 -22.93 3.42 47.88
C ALA A 559 -21.63 3.04 47.15
N LEU A 560 -21.51 1.75 46.85
CA LEU A 560 -20.35 1.16 46.21
C LEU A 560 -20.73 0.69 44.80
N VAL A 561 -20.06 1.24 43.80
CA VAL A 561 -20.33 0.89 42.40
C VAL A 561 -19.78 -0.51 42.07
N ARG A 562 -20.55 -1.27 41.29
CA ARG A 562 -20.23 -2.62 40.80
C ARG A 562 -20.54 -2.69 39.31
N TRP A 563 -19.79 -3.50 38.58
CA TRP A 563 -20.06 -3.78 37.17
C TRP A 563 -20.14 -5.28 36.95
N GLN A 564 -21.31 -5.74 36.48
CA GLN A 564 -21.53 -7.09 36.00
C GLN A 564 -21.65 -7.07 34.48
N ASP A 565 -20.61 -7.57 33.80
CA ASP A 565 -20.57 -7.69 32.36
C ASP A 565 -21.28 -8.97 31.88
N PRO A 566 -22.12 -8.91 30.82
CA PRO A 566 -22.81 -10.09 30.30
C PRO A 566 -21.89 -11.20 29.80
N VAL A 567 -20.68 -10.87 29.35
CA VAL A 567 -19.73 -11.81 28.73
C VAL A 567 -18.61 -12.18 29.70
N LYS A 568 -18.04 -11.18 30.39
CA LYS A 568 -16.87 -11.35 31.27
C LYS A 568 -17.22 -11.59 32.74
N GLY A 569 -18.48 -11.38 33.12
CA GLY A 569 -18.90 -11.50 34.51
C GLY A 569 -18.47 -10.28 35.35
N PHE A 570 -18.09 -10.51 36.60
CA PHE A 570 -17.78 -9.43 37.52
C PHE A 570 -16.51 -8.67 37.13
N ILE A 571 -16.61 -7.35 36.97
CA ILE A 571 -15.47 -6.46 36.71
C ILE A 571 -15.13 -5.68 37.98
N SER A 572 -13.86 -5.75 38.38
CA SER A 572 -13.36 -5.08 39.59
C SER A 572 -13.56 -3.55 39.50
N PRO A 573 -14.10 -2.90 40.57
CA PRO A 573 -14.20 -1.45 40.67
C PRO A 573 -12.89 -0.71 40.38
N MET A 574 -11.79 -1.17 40.97
CA MET A 574 -10.47 -0.57 40.75
C MET A 574 -10.07 -0.58 39.28
N HIS A 575 -10.46 -1.62 38.53
CA HIS A 575 -10.12 -1.74 37.12
C HIS A 575 -10.95 -0.79 36.26
N PHE A 576 -12.28 -0.82 36.37
CA PHE A 576 -13.10 -0.01 35.47
C PHE A 576 -13.10 1.47 35.81
N ILE A 577 -12.92 1.85 37.09
CA ILE A 577 -12.79 3.26 37.48
C ILE A 577 -11.54 3.87 36.84
N MET A 578 -10.41 3.14 36.83
CA MET A 578 -9.20 3.57 36.11
C MET A 578 -9.46 3.74 34.61
N GLN A 579 -10.24 2.85 33.99
CA GLN A 579 -10.58 2.99 32.56
C GLN A 579 -11.55 4.16 32.33
N CYS A 580 -12.48 4.46 33.25
CA CYS A 580 -13.29 5.67 33.23
C CYS A 580 -12.42 6.93 33.29
N GLU A 581 -11.39 6.93 34.13
CA GLU A 581 -10.44 8.04 34.25
C GLU A 581 -9.65 8.24 32.95
N LYS A 582 -9.02 7.16 32.43
CA LYS A 582 -8.30 7.19 31.14
C LYS A 582 -9.19 7.60 29.96
N ALA A 583 -10.49 7.33 30.03
CA ALA A 583 -11.47 7.70 29.01
C ALA A 583 -12.11 9.09 29.24
N GLY A 584 -11.77 9.82 30.30
CA GLY A 584 -12.39 11.10 30.63
C GLY A 584 -13.87 11.00 31.03
N ARG A 585 -14.30 9.86 31.57
CA ARG A 585 -15.71 9.53 31.92
C ARG A 585 -16.03 9.61 33.41
N MET A 586 -15.11 10.10 34.25
CA MET A 586 -15.35 10.21 35.69
C MET A 586 -16.57 11.07 36.06
N GLU A 587 -16.83 12.15 35.33
CA GLU A 587 -18.03 12.96 35.54
C GLU A 587 -19.32 12.17 35.29
N HIS A 588 -19.34 11.33 34.25
CA HIS A 588 -20.51 10.52 33.88
C HIS A 588 -20.79 9.43 34.91
N LEU A 589 -19.74 8.72 35.33
CA LEU A 589 -19.84 7.71 36.38
C LEU A 589 -20.29 8.33 37.71
N THR A 590 -19.70 9.46 38.11
CA THR A 590 -20.04 10.16 39.35
C THR A 590 -21.50 10.61 39.34
N ARG A 591 -21.99 11.14 38.21
CA ARG A 591 -23.41 11.49 38.03
C ARG A 591 -24.32 10.27 38.21
N TYR A 592 -23.99 9.15 37.55
CA TYR A 592 -24.78 7.93 37.63
C TYR A 592 -24.86 7.38 39.07
N VAL A 593 -23.71 7.31 39.75
CA VAL A 593 -23.64 6.83 41.14
C VAL A 593 -24.41 7.75 42.08
N LEU A 594 -24.23 9.08 41.97
CA LEU A 594 -24.97 10.05 42.78
C LEU A 594 -26.48 9.94 42.56
N GLN A 595 -26.95 9.83 41.31
CA GLN A 595 -28.38 9.66 41.01
C GLN A 595 -28.94 8.38 41.63
N SER A 596 -28.22 7.27 41.48
CA SER A 596 -28.63 5.97 42.03
C SER A 596 -28.65 5.99 43.56
N ALA A 597 -27.61 6.53 44.18
CA ALA A 597 -27.46 6.61 45.63
C ALA A 597 -28.49 7.56 46.27
N CYS A 598 -28.66 8.78 45.73
CA CYS A 598 -29.66 9.72 46.25
C CYS A 598 -31.09 9.20 46.08
N SER A 599 -31.41 8.52 44.97
CA SER A 599 -32.72 7.87 44.79
C SER A 599 -32.95 6.75 45.82
N ALA A 600 -31.92 5.94 46.09
CA ALA A 600 -31.98 4.90 47.11
C ALA A 600 -32.13 5.50 48.53
N GLY A 601 -31.40 6.57 48.83
CA GLY A 601 -31.49 7.32 50.08
C GLY A 601 -32.89 7.89 50.30
N GLN A 602 -33.47 8.48 49.26
CA GLN A 602 -34.84 9.00 49.30
C GLN A 602 -35.86 7.90 49.56
N LEU A 603 -35.69 6.73 48.94
CA LEU A 603 -36.56 5.57 49.19
C LEU A 603 -36.44 5.08 50.65
N LEU A 604 -35.22 5.01 51.20
CA LEU A 604 -34.99 4.63 52.59
C LEU A 604 -35.65 5.60 53.56
N HIS A 605 -35.54 6.91 53.29
CA HIS A 605 -36.19 7.96 54.07
C HIS A 605 -37.71 7.88 53.99
N PHE A 606 -38.25 7.66 52.79
CA PHE A 606 -39.68 7.47 52.57
C PHE A 606 -40.22 6.26 53.35
N ARG A 607 -39.42 5.19 53.50
CA ARG A 607 -39.75 4.00 54.30
C ARG A 607 -39.47 4.17 55.80
N GLY A 608 -39.17 5.38 56.27
CA GLY A 608 -39.03 5.71 57.69
C GLY A 608 -37.61 5.57 58.26
N THR A 609 -36.60 5.25 57.44
CA THR A 609 -35.21 5.09 57.88
C THR A 609 -34.39 6.31 57.48
N LYS A 610 -34.28 7.29 58.38
CA LYS A 610 -33.47 8.50 58.17
C LYS A 610 -31.99 8.23 58.47
N ILE A 611 -31.21 8.03 57.42
CA ILE A 611 -29.76 7.73 57.49
C ILE A 611 -28.97 8.55 56.48
N THR A 612 -27.65 8.63 56.66
CA THR A 612 -26.77 9.23 55.65
C THR A 612 -26.51 8.29 54.47
N MET A 613 -26.30 8.87 53.30
CA MET A 613 -25.88 8.17 52.08
C MET A 613 -24.51 8.70 51.68
N SER A 614 -23.51 7.84 51.73
CA SER A 614 -22.14 8.14 51.32
C SER A 614 -21.90 7.78 49.87
N VAL A 615 -21.24 8.68 49.12
CA VAL A 615 -20.88 8.48 47.72
C VAL A 615 -19.44 8.91 47.48
N ASN A 616 -18.65 8.00 46.92
CA ASN A 616 -17.27 8.25 46.53
C ASN A 616 -17.16 9.23 45.35
N VAL A 617 -16.30 10.23 45.50
CA VAL A 617 -15.98 11.25 44.50
C VAL A 617 -14.46 11.31 44.35
N SER A 618 -13.98 11.14 43.11
CA SER A 618 -12.55 11.24 42.81
C SER A 618 -12.01 12.65 43.07
N ALA A 619 -10.85 12.73 43.73
CA ALA A 619 -10.13 13.99 43.93
C ALA A 619 -9.87 14.77 42.62
N THR A 620 -9.78 14.07 41.47
CA THR A 620 -9.57 14.72 40.17
C THR A 620 -10.73 15.61 39.71
N LEU A 621 -11.92 15.48 40.31
CA LEU A 621 -13.06 16.37 40.04
C LEU A 621 -13.04 17.65 40.89
N LEU A 622 -12.15 17.75 41.88
CA LEU A 622 -12.00 18.91 42.76
C LEU A 622 -11.10 20.01 42.19
N CYS A 623 -10.81 19.96 40.88
CA CYS A 623 -10.17 21.06 40.16
C CYS A 623 -11.16 21.88 39.31
N ASP A 624 -12.44 21.47 39.25
CA ASP A 624 -13.44 22.07 38.36
C ASP A 624 -14.79 22.31 39.06
N MET A 625 -15.25 23.56 39.05
CA MET A 625 -16.54 24.00 39.64
C MET A 625 -17.78 23.29 39.07
N ARG A 626 -17.68 22.62 37.92
CA ARG A 626 -18.78 21.83 37.34
C ARG A 626 -19.31 20.75 38.28
N ILE A 627 -18.48 20.22 39.19
CA ILE A 627 -18.91 19.21 40.17
C ILE A 627 -20.03 19.74 41.09
N VAL A 628 -19.97 21.02 41.49
CA VAL A 628 -21.01 21.66 42.32
C VAL A 628 -22.35 21.68 41.58
N GLY A 629 -22.31 22.02 40.29
CA GLY A 629 -23.50 22.00 39.43
C GLY A 629 -24.06 20.59 39.25
N LEU A 630 -23.20 19.59 39.11
CA LEU A 630 -23.58 18.19 39.01
C LEU A 630 -24.33 17.72 40.26
N VAL A 631 -23.75 17.92 41.45
CA VAL A 631 -24.36 17.51 42.73
C VAL A 631 -25.69 18.21 42.95
N ARG A 632 -25.76 19.54 42.74
CA ARG A 632 -27.00 20.31 42.85
C ARG A 632 -28.11 19.76 41.95
N ASN A 633 -27.80 19.46 40.70
CA ASN A 633 -28.79 18.95 39.75
C ASN A 633 -29.30 17.56 40.16
N VAL A 634 -28.45 16.71 40.73
CA VAL A 634 -28.87 15.38 41.22
C VAL A 634 -29.77 15.50 42.45
N LEU A 635 -29.40 16.35 43.42
CA LEU A 635 -30.23 16.60 44.60
C LEU A 635 -31.62 17.12 44.20
N GLN A 636 -31.68 18.07 43.26
CA GLN A 636 -32.95 18.58 42.71
C GLN A 636 -33.77 17.49 42.00
N ALA A 637 -33.12 16.64 41.20
CA ALA A 637 -33.82 15.60 40.44
C ALA A 637 -34.35 14.45 41.32
N THR A 638 -33.64 14.12 42.40
CA THR A 638 -33.99 13.00 43.29
C THR A 638 -34.82 13.43 44.50
N GLY A 639 -34.80 14.71 44.86
CA GLY A 639 -35.45 15.24 46.05
C GLY A 639 -34.78 14.82 47.36
N PHE A 640 -33.59 14.23 47.31
CA PHE A 640 -32.87 13.79 48.50
C PHE A 640 -32.33 14.98 49.29
N SER A 641 -32.51 14.97 50.61
CA SER A 641 -32.11 16.11 51.44
C SER A 641 -30.57 16.23 51.50
N PRO A 642 -30.00 17.41 51.20
CA PRO A 642 -28.55 17.57 51.15
C PRO A 642 -27.83 17.23 52.46
N GLU A 643 -28.42 17.49 53.64
CA GLU A 643 -27.76 17.19 54.94
C GLU A 643 -27.52 15.70 55.20
N HIS A 644 -28.15 14.84 54.41
CA HIS A 644 -28.00 13.40 54.47
C HIS A 644 -27.09 12.82 53.39
N LEU A 645 -26.58 13.64 52.46
CA LEU A 645 -25.58 13.24 51.47
C LEU A 645 -24.17 13.52 52.01
N VAL A 646 -23.34 12.47 52.04
CA VAL A 646 -21.92 12.54 52.39
C VAL A 646 -21.11 12.26 51.11
N LEU A 647 -20.24 13.19 50.72
CA LEU A 647 -19.32 13.01 49.60
C LEU A 647 -17.97 12.57 50.15
N GLU A 648 -17.56 11.35 49.83
CA GLU A 648 -16.29 10.75 50.25
C GLU A 648 -15.22 11.06 49.21
N ILE A 649 -14.20 11.82 49.58
CA ILE A 649 -13.12 12.20 48.68
C ILE A 649 -12.06 11.11 48.69
N THR A 650 -11.97 10.35 47.61
CA THR A 650 -10.97 9.29 47.45
C THR A 650 -9.65 9.85 46.93
N GLU A 651 -8.53 9.27 47.40
CA GLU A 651 -7.16 9.63 46.98
C GLU A 651 -6.82 11.12 47.18
N THR A 652 -7.07 11.69 48.36
CA THR A 652 -6.87 13.13 48.66
C THR A 652 -5.44 13.63 48.37
N ALA A 653 -4.44 12.73 48.39
CA ALA A 653 -3.06 13.03 47.98
C ALA A 653 -2.92 13.47 46.51
N ARG A 654 -3.94 13.24 45.65
CA ARG A 654 -3.96 13.66 44.24
C ARG A 654 -4.57 15.04 44.02
N VAL A 655 -4.98 15.74 45.08
CA VAL A 655 -5.42 17.13 44.98
C VAL A 655 -4.18 18.00 44.72
N GLY A 656 -3.98 18.38 43.46
CA GLY A 656 -2.83 19.19 43.05
C GLY A 656 -2.91 20.66 43.47
N ASP A 657 -4.11 21.17 43.75
CA ASP A 657 -4.37 22.55 44.16
C ASP A 657 -5.40 22.57 45.31
N LEU A 658 -4.89 22.71 46.54
CA LEU A 658 -5.71 22.73 47.75
C LEU A 658 -6.56 24.00 47.88
N GLU A 659 -6.14 25.14 47.30
CA GLU A 659 -6.92 26.39 47.34
C GLU A 659 -8.19 26.26 46.48
N THR A 660 -8.03 25.74 45.25
CA THR A 660 -9.17 25.46 44.37
C THR A 660 -10.10 24.41 44.98
N ALA A 661 -9.55 23.36 45.58
CA ALA A 661 -10.34 22.33 46.25
C ALA A 661 -11.12 22.87 47.45
N ASP A 662 -10.53 23.74 48.29
CA ASP A 662 -11.23 24.38 49.41
C ASP A 662 -12.45 25.18 48.94
N VAL A 663 -12.30 25.97 47.87
CA VAL A 663 -13.41 26.73 47.27
C VAL A 663 -14.54 25.80 46.84
N ILE A 664 -14.22 24.73 46.11
CA ILE A 664 -15.22 23.77 45.62
C ILE A 664 -15.92 23.06 46.78
N ILE A 665 -15.15 22.57 47.75
CA ILE A 665 -15.68 21.88 48.93
C ILE A 665 -16.61 22.80 49.73
N ARG A 666 -16.24 24.07 49.95
CA ARG A 666 -17.13 25.04 50.62
C ARG A 666 -18.44 25.25 49.85
N GLN A 667 -18.39 25.26 48.52
CA GLN A 667 -19.60 25.38 47.70
C GLN A 667 -20.47 24.12 47.77
N LEU A 668 -19.88 22.93 47.82
CA LEU A 668 -20.62 21.68 48.08
C LEU A 668 -21.25 21.67 49.47
N LYS A 669 -20.55 22.17 50.49
CA LYS A 669 -21.10 22.34 51.84
C LYS A 669 -22.21 23.40 51.88
N ALA A 670 -22.12 24.46 51.09
CA ALA A 670 -23.17 25.46 50.96
C ALA A 670 -24.48 24.91 50.37
N LEU A 671 -24.43 23.79 49.62
CA LEU A 671 -25.62 23.04 49.22
C LEU A 671 -26.28 22.29 50.39
N GLY A 672 -25.57 22.13 51.51
CA GLY A 672 -25.97 21.37 52.70
C GLY A 672 -25.34 19.98 52.80
N THR A 673 -24.47 19.58 51.86
CA THR A 673 -23.80 18.26 51.89
C THR A 673 -22.70 18.20 52.94
N LYS A 674 -22.38 16.97 53.37
CA LYS A 674 -21.22 16.69 54.24
C LYS A 674 -20.06 16.15 53.41
N ILE A 675 -18.85 16.40 53.87
CA ILE A 675 -17.63 16.01 53.16
C ILE A 675 -16.82 15.07 54.05
N SER A 676 -16.46 13.92 53.51
CA SER A 676 -15.73 12.87 54.21
C SER A 676 -14.38 12.63 53.54
N MET A 677 -13.34 12.44 54.33
CA MET A 677 -12.01 12.06 53.86
C MET A 677 -11.85 10.54 53.96
N ASP A 678 -11.55 9.89 52.83
CA ASP A 678 -11.35 8.45 52.76
C ASP A 678 -9.86 8.05 52.95
N ASP A 679 -9.61 6.80 53.38
CA ASP A 679 -8.26 6.21 53.56
C ASP A 679 -7.26 7.01 54.43
N PHE A 680 -7.70 7.56 55.58
CA PHE A 680 -6.80 8.31 56.46
C PHE A 680 -5.75 7.40 57.13
N GLY A 681 -4.46 7.78 57.00
CA GLY A 681 -3.31 7.07 57.56
C GLY A 681 -2.31 6.47 56.54
N VAL A 682 -2.63 6.47 55.24
CA VAL A 682 -1.76 5.96 54.18
C VAL A 682 -1.24 7.12 53.31
N GLY A 683 -0.06 7.65 53.63
CA GLY A 683 0.66 8.68 52.84
C GLY A 683 0.94 9.99 53.58
N ALA A 684 1.98 10.72 53.16
CA ALA A 684 2.45 11.95 53.81
C ALA A 684 1.51 13.16 53.62
N ALA A 685 0.68 13.17 52.57
CA ALA A 685 -0.19 14.29 52.19
C ALA A 685 -1.52 14.37 52.99
N ASN A 686 -1.83 13.38 53.84
CA ASN A 686 -3.15 13.27 54.47
C ASN A 686 -3.38 14.29 55.60
N PHE A 687 -2.33 14.66 56.34
CA PHE A 687 -2.44 15.67 57.41
C PHE A 687 -2.55 17.10 56.87
N GLU A 688 -1.84 17.40 55.78
CA GLU A 688 -1.90 18.71 55.13
C GLU A 688 -3.30 18.95 54.55
N ALA A 689 -3.87 17.97 53.85
CA ALA A 689 -5.23 18.06 53.34
C ALA A 689 -6.28 18.15 54.44
N LEU A 690 -6.15 17.37 55.52
CA LEU A 690 -7.06 17.43 56.67
C LEU A 690 -7.04 18.81 57.34
N HIS A 691 -5.88 19.46 57.40
CA HIS A 691 -5.73 20.81 57.95
C HIS A 691 -6.30 21.88 57.00
N ALA A 692 -6.05 21.75 55.69
CA ALA A 692 -6.41 22.77 54.71
C ALA A 692 -7.90 22.75 54.32
N LEU A 693 -8.56 21.58 54.34
CA LEU A 693 -9.90 21.39 53.79
C LEU A 693 -10.95 21.13 54.89
N PRO A 694 -12.18 21.65 54.75
CA PRO A 694 -13.19 21.60 55.80
C PRO A 694 -13.98 20.27 55.82
N PHE A 695 -13.33 19.17 56.19
CA PHE A 695 -13.96 17.85 56.34
C PHE A 695 -14.91 17.77 57.55
N ASP A 696 -16.01 17.03 57.41
CA ASP A 696 -16.99 16.72 58.46
C ASP A 696 -16.81 15.30 59.03
N GLU A 697 -16.24 14.40 58.22
CA GLU A 697 -16.02 12.99 58.54
C GLU A 697 -14.62 12.55 58.04
N VAL A 698 -13.98 11.64 58.77
CA VAL A 698 -12.72 11.00 58.40
C VAL A 698 -12.87 9.49 58.59
N LYS A 699 -12.51 8.72 57.56
CA LYS A 699 -12.53 7.26 57.56
C LYS A 699 -11.11 6.74 57.79
N ILE A 700 -10.95 5.87 58.79
CA ILE A 700 -9.67 5.23 59.12
C ILE A 700 -9.48 4.03 58.19
N ASP A 701 -8.35 3.99 57.48
CA ASP A 701 -8.02 2.88 56.57
C ASP A 701 -8.01 1.53 57.30
N ARG A 702 -8.59 0.52 56.63
CA ARG A 702 -8.72 -0.86 57.13
C ARG A 702 -7.43 -1.48 57.68
N ARG A 703 -6.26 -1.10 57.15
CA ARG A 703 -4.96 -1.65 57.57
C ARG A 703 -4.68 -1.36 59.04
N PHE A 704 -5.10 -0.20 59.54
CA PHE A 704 -4.93 0.15 60.95
C PHE A 704 -5.98 -0.51 61.83
N VAL A 705 -7.20 -0.69 61.32
CA VAL A 705 -8.31 -1.31 62.06
C VAL A 705 -8.10 -2.81 62.21
N ALA A 706 -7.73 -3.52 61.14
CA ALA A 706 -7.48 -4.95 61.16
C ALA A 706 -6.32 -5.34 62.10
N ASP A 707 -5.25 -4.54 62.13
CA ASP A 707 -4.09 -4.83 62.96
C ASP A 707 -4.27 -4.39 64.44
N ALA A 708 -5.23 -3.52 64.76
CA ALA A 708 -5.34 -2.90 66.09
C ALA A 708 -5.78 -3.87 67.20
N SER A 709 -6.39 -5.00 66.84
CA SER A 709 -6.74 -6.08 67.78
C SER A 709 -5.49 -6.75 68.36
N ASP A 710 -4.47 -7.00 67.54
CA ASP A 710 -3.26 -7.75 67.93
C ASP A 710 -1.98 -6.89 68.08
N ASN A 711 -1.96 -5.69 67.49
CA ASN A 711 -0.79 -4.81 67.47
C ASN A 711 -1.01 -3.55 68.33
N PRO A 712 -0.31 -3.41 69.48
CA PRO A 712 -0.43 -2.24 70.35
C PRO A 712 -0.11 -0.91 69.65
N LYS A 713 0.78 -0.91 68.63
CA LYS A 713 1.10 0.31 67.87
C LYS A 713 -0.05 0.73 66.96
N ALA A 714 -0.65 -0.22 66.24
CA ALA A 714 -1.82 0.06 65.40
C ALA A 714 -2.98 0.58 66.26
N ARG A 715 -3.21 -0.04 67.43
CA ARG A 715 -4.21 0.42 68.41
C ARG A 715 -3.97 1.84 68.92
N ALA A 716 -2.71 2.19 69.21
CA ALA A 716 -2.34 3.54 69.61
C ALA A 716 -2.64 4.57 68.50
N ILE A 717 -2.32 4.24 67.23
CA ILE A 717 -2.62 5.09 66.07
C ILE A 717 -4.13 5.33 65.95
N VAL A 718 -4.95 4.28 65.98
CA VAL A 718 -6.41 4.41 65.90
C VAL A 718 -6.95 5.26 67.07
N SER A 719 -6.43 5.07 68.28
CA SER A 719 -6.82 5.85 69.46
C SER A 719 -6.46 7.34 69.33
N SER A 720 -5.29 7.66 68.76
CA SER A 720 -4.88 9.04 68.48
C SER A 720 -5.76 9.70 67.42
N ILE A 721 -6.16 8.98 66.37
CA ILE A 721 -7.08 9.50 65.35
C ILE A 721 -8.47 9.77 65.95
N LEU A 722 -8.96 8.89 66.83
CA LEU A 722 -10.20 9.10 67.56
C LEU A 722 -10.14 10.33 68.47
N ALA A 723 -9.01 10.56 69.14
CA ALA A 723 -8.80 11.77 69.94
C ALA A 723 -8.81 13.04 69.07
N LEU A 724 -8.11 13.01 67.93
CA LEU A 724 -8.09 14.11 66.97
C LEU A 724 -9.48 14.46 66.46
N GLY A 725 -10.30 13.45 66.10
CA GLY A 725 -11.68 13.69 65.66
C GLY A 725 -12.54 14.35 66.74
N ARG A 726 -12.40 13.90 68.01
CA ARG A 726 -13.11 14.50 69.14
C ARG A 726 -12.73 15.96 69.36
N GLU A 727 -11.45 16.29 69.32
CA GLU A 727 -10.95 17.65 69.52
C GLU A 727 -11.32 18.59 68.36
N SER A 728 -11.26 18.08 67.12
CA SER A 728 -11.58 18.82 65.89
C SER A 728 -13.07 18.83 65.52
N ARG A 729 -13.93 18.14 66.29
CA ARG A 729 -15.37 17.94 66.00
C ARG A 729 -15.64 17.28 64.65
N ILE A 730 -14.73 16.43 64.21
CA ILE A 730 -14.84 15.64 62.98
C ILE A 730 -15.32 14.23 63.35
N ALA A 731 -16.33 13.72 62.64
CA ALA A 731 -16.80 12.36 62.84
C ALA A 731 -15.74 11.36 62.38
N ILE A 732 -15.45 10.34 63.18
CA ILE A 732 -14.48 9.30 62.82
C ILE A 732 -15.22 7.99 62.56
N VAL A 733 -14.99 7.39 61.39
CA VAL A 733 -15.52 6.09 61.01
C VAL A 733 -14.36 5.11 60.89
N ALA A 734 -14.41 3.98 61.60
CA ALA A 734 -13.44 2.91 61.43
C ALA A 734 -13.89 1.97 60.30
N GLU A 735 -13.06 1.80 59.27
CA GLU A 735 -13.35 0.90 58.16
C GLU A 735 -12.70 -0.47 58.29
N GLY A 736 -13.29 -1.46 57.62
CA GLY A 736 -12.67 -2.77 57.47
C GLY A 736 -12.64 -3.59 58.76
N ALA A 737 -13.58 -3.39 59.68
CA ALA A 737 -13.78 -4.31 60.81
C ALA A 737 -14.29 -5.66 60.28
N GLU A 738 -13.48 -6.71 60.34
CA GLU A 738 -13.80 -8.01 59.74
C GLU A 738 -14.29 -9.04 60.77
N THR A 739 -13.89 -8.89 62.04
CA THR A 739 -14.20 -9.81 63.13
C THR A 739 -14.95 -9.15 64.29
N ASP A 740 -15.61 -9.95 65.11
CA ASP A 740 -16.22 -9.46 66.37
C ASP A 740 -15.17 -8.90 67.34
N GLN A 741 -13.94 -9.43 67.29
CA GLN A 741 -12.80 -8.94 68.07
C GLN A 741 -12.43 -7.50 67.69
N ASP A 742 -12.49 -7.16 66.40
CA ASP A 742 -12.25 -5.78 65.94
C ASP A 742 -13.33 -4.84 66.48
N LEU A 743 -14.60 -5.28 66.48
CA LEU A 743 -15.71 -4.48 67.03
C LEU A 743 -15.55 -4.24 68.53
N ASP A 744 -15.17 -5.26 69.30
CA ASP A 744 -14.94 -5.13 70.74
C ASP A 744 -13.75 -4.23 71.06
N MET A 745 -12.67 -4.35 70.29
CA MET A 745 -11.51 -3.45 70.40
C MET A 745 -11.89 -2.00 70.07
N LEU A 746 -12.63 -1.77 68.98
CA LEU A 746 -13.11 -0.44 68.59
C LEU A 746 -14.04 0.17 69.66
N ARG A 747 -14.92 -0.63 70.27
CA ARG A 747 -15.75 -0.21 71.42
C ARG A 747 -14.90 0.21 72.61
N LEU A 748 -13.87 -0.59 72.94
CA LEU A 748 -13.00 -0.35 74.08
C LEU A 748 -12.24 1.00 73.96
N ILE A 749 -11.77 1.34 72.76
CA ILE A 749 -11.04 2.59 72.51
C ILE A 749 -11.95 3.80 72.23
N GLY A 750 -13.27 3.59 72.27
CA GLY A 750 -14.29 4.65 72.15
C GLY A 750 -14.61 5.08 70.73
N CYS A 751 -14.41 4.20 69.73
CA CYS A 751 -14.94 4.40 68.39
C CYS A 751 -16.45 4.13 68.39
N THR A 752 -17.23 5.05 67.81
CA THR A 752 -18.70 4.95 67.78
C THR A 752 -19.24 4.52 66.43
N GLN A 753 -18.59 4.90 65.33
CA GLN A 753 -19.06 4.61 63.96
C GLN A 753 -18.14 3.61 63.28
N VAL A 754 -18.70 2.51 62.80
CA VAL A 754 -17.92 1.43 62.19
C VAL A 754 -18.58 0.94 60.90
N GLN A 755 -17.73 0.57 59.95
CA GLN A 755 -18.09 -0.10 58.71
C GLN A 755 -17.16 -1.31 58.50
N GLY A 756 -17.71 -2.45 58.09
CA GLY A 756 -16.89 -3.64 57.87
C GLY A 756 -17.68 -4.92 57.66
N TYR A 757 -16.99 -6.02 57.36
CA TYR A 757 -17.61 -7.32 57.09
C TYR A 757 -18.17 -7.99 58.34
N ALA A 758 -17.67 -7.66 59.54
CA ALA A 758 -18.27 -8.08 60.81
C ALA A 758 -19.74 -7.61 60.93
N ILE A 759 -20.05 -6.45 60.33
CA ILE A 759 -21.41 -5.90 60.29
C ILE A 759 -22.21 -6.50 59.13
N SER A 760 -21.71 -6.26 57.93
CA SER A 760 -22.32 -6.73 56.68
C SER A 760 -21.37 -6.49 55.53
N ARG A 761 -21.30 -7.47 54.63
CA ARG A 761 -20.80 -7.24 53.28
C ARG A 761 -21.70 -6.22 52.55
N PRO A 762 -21.22 -5.58 51.48
CA PRO A 762 -22.07 -4.77 50.60
C PRO A 762 -23.23 -5.61 50.06
N ILE A 763 -24.46 -5.09 50.15
CA ILE A 763 -25.70 -5.78 49.80
C ILE A 763 -26.55 -4.96 48.82
N SER A 764 -27.49 -5.60 48.14
CA SER A 764 -28.46 -4.89 47.28
C SER A 764 -29.38 -3.99 48.12
N LEU A 765 -29.99 -3.00 47.47
CA LEU A 765 -30.98 -2.13 48.13
C LEU A 765 -32.15 -2.92 48.70
N THR A 766 -32.61 -3.95 48.00
CA THR A 766 -33.69 -4.85 48.47
C THR A 766 -33.30 -5.54 49.77
N ASN A 767 -32.11 -6.13 49.83
CA ASN A 767 -31.62 -6.81 51.03
C ASN A 767 -31.39 -5.83 52.19
N LEU A 768 -30.96 -4.60 51.89
CA LEU A 768 -30.81 -3.53 52.88
C LEU A 768 -32.16 -3.16 53.50
N LEU A 769 -33.19 -2.97 52.66
CA LEU A 769 -34.55 -2.69 53.09
C LEU A 769 -35.11 -3.83 53.96
N GLU A 770 -34.94 -5.09 53.51
CA GLU A 770 -35.38 -6.25 54.28
C GLU A 770 -34.67 -6.34 55.64
N LYS A 771 -33.35 -6.18 55.69
CA LYS A 771 -32.57 -6.40 56.92
C LYS A 771 -32.77 -5.29 57.96
N TYR A 772 -32.93 -4.03 57.53
CA TYR A 772 -32.90 -2.89 58.46
C TYR A 772 -34.19 -2.07 58.52
N VAL A 773 -35.15 -2.28 57.61
CA VAL A 773 -36.43 -1.54 57.61
C VAL A 773 -37.61 -2.40 58.06
N SER A 774 -37.56 -3.72 57.88
CA SER A 774 -38.68 -4.64 58.23
C SER A 774 -38.91 -4.88 59.74
N GLY A 775 -38.09 -4.30 60.62
CA GLY A 775 -38.22 -4.44 62.07
C GLY A 775 -39.40 -3.67 62.69
N SER A 776 -39.95 -2.66 62.01
CA SER A 776 -41.04 -1.82 62.53
C SER A 776 -42.43 -2.48 62.42
N GLU A 777 -42.65 -3.41 61.48
CA GLU A 777 -43.94 -4.13 61.35
C GLU A 777 -44.10 -5.26 62.37
N ARG A 778 -42.99 -5.82 62.89
CA ARG A 778 -43.05 -6.95 63.84
C ARG A 778 -43.43 -6.51 65.27
N GLN A 779 -43.18 -5.26 65.64
CA GLN A 779 -43.64 -4.68 66.90
C GLN A 779 -45.10 -4.20 66.85
N ALA A 780 -45.59 -3.75 65.69
CA ALA A 780 -46.99 -3.32 65.53
C ALA A 780 -47.99 -4.49 65.52
N ARG A 781 -47.59 -5.70 65.08
CA ARG A 781 -48.43 -6.91 65.13
C ARG A 781 -48.61 -7.52 66.53
N ASN A 782 -47.80 -7.12 67.51
CA ASN A 782 -47.92 -7.60 68.89
C ASN A 782 -48.69 -6.62 69.81
N MET A 783 -49.30 -5.57 69.26
CA MET A 783 -50.15 -4.61 69.97
C MET A 783 -51.58 -4.53 69.40
N VAL A 784 -52.07 -5.62 68.77
CA VAL A 784 -53.49 -5.81 68.43
C VAL A 784 -54.00 -7.10 69.04
#